data_AF-A0A7W0ZSE1-F1
#
_entry.id   AF-A0A7W0ZSE1-F1
#
_cell.length_a   1.000
_cell.length_b   1.000
_cell.length_c   1.000
_cell.angle_alpha   90.00
_cell.angle_beta   90.00
_cell.angle_gamma   90.00
#
_symmetry.space_group_name_H-M   'P 1'
#
loop_
_entity.id
_entity.type
_entity.pdbx_description
1 polymer ?
#
loop_
_entity_poly.entity_id
_entity_poly.type
_entity_poly.pdbx_seq_one_letter_code
_entity_poly.pdbx_strand_id
1 'polypeptide(L)'
;MTRLAGWIRASLWSSTHWPSALETLTAQIASDASRAFDLAQAFELIEPDRKRALAMHRLAWRLGGNVDALTRANAIARDLGAHDVVAELAAEHGPAGDPAPLVTAALAWLDAGSPQHAESHLVRAAELDPRDEIVKSALAMIRRESRDPQRDIATWVARAARVGSKDSSAYLLHAARLARLAGFETIYARHLTAAWLANADESTAKLIEQRLIEERNADALLAFYRGRLESASDDARWVETMRSAGTTLMMHNVQRGLANRLLRSCLEVAYRAGMIDVPGHLATWHLLVEHAREMRSTDQLLPLISEAILLPYSDEERFYVGRMGLEIDQAGRDPQTARRCAAVVAELNRNDPTGHGFAVRDRGEPGADAPEVSVLFKPRGLVGPPPVSASAVPTGPTPTGPTPTGPSPTVKNEFPPGAEASVRSSSSENAHEHGVQRARRIVVPVDVELHVPGGASFAAVVRDLSVSGVFVVVDRDLEIGTSVTLELHIPGSEPLSQSIYHSAARIARRAGNGYGVVFVAPDAKLLRAIAALGERCDPVRGAPGANPVSSERVDRVFAQSQMPLEDSSRAPAAAPAPRTLVNVTESELALRRQISMLQRKLADAQRDLANKDEELATEVEKRTALAAAAKAIGTQVERQTAATKAAQARNDELTAELDELRAAYERATSSSPR
;
A
#
# COMPACT_ATOMS: atom_id res chain seq x y z
N MET A 1 16.50 -1.88 14.74
CA MET A 1 16.29 -0.85 15.78
C MET A 1 17.51 0.06 15.98
N THR A 2 17.30 1.36 15.81
CA THR A 2 18.29 2.44 16.08
C THR A 2 18.07 2.96 17.49
N ARG A 3 19.10 2.96 18.35
CA ARG A 3 19.02 3.53 19.70
C ARG A 3 19.34 5.02 19.69
N LEU A 4 18.62 5.82 20.47
CA LEU A 4 18.93 7.25 20.58
C LEU A 4 20.23 7.44 21.36
N ALA A 5 21.07 8.37 20.89
CA ALA A 5 22.26 8.80 21.61
C ALA A 5 21.89 9.32 23.01
N GLY A 6 22.69 8.98 24.02
CA GLY A 6 22.32 9.23 25.43
C GLY A 6 22.06 10.70 25.78
N TRP A 7 22.73 11.63 25.09
CA TRP A 7 22.53 13.08 25.27
C TRP A 7 21.19 13.56 24.70
N ILE A 8 20.77 13.03 23.55
CA ILE A 8 19.44 13.28 22.98
C ILE A 8 18.38 12.67 23.89
N ARG A 9 18.55 11.40 24.29
CA ARG A 9 17.62 10.70 25.19
C ARG A 9 17.40 11.50 26.48
N ALA A 10 18.47 11.95 27.14
CA ALA A 10 18.38 12.75 28.36
C ALA A 10 17.61 14.06 28.15
N SER A 11 17.88 14.78 27.04
CA SER A 11 17.14 16.00 26.72
C SER A 11 15.65 15.74 26.46
N LEU A 12 15.32 14.78 25.59
CA LEU A 12 13.93 14.45 25.25
C LEU A 12 13.12 13.90 26.44
N TRP A 13 13.75 13.09 27.31
CA TRP A 13 13.12 12.57 28.52
C TRP A 13 12.89 13.66 29.59
N SER A 14 13.71 14.71 29.61
CA SER A 14 13.55 15.85 30.52
C SER A 14 12.53 16.89 30.03
N SER A 15 12.26 16.95 28.72
CA SER A 15 11.34 17.93 28.15
C SER A 15 9.88 17.51 28.29
N THR A 16 8.98 18.48 28.52
CA THR A 16 7.53 18.30 28.37
C THR A 16 7.10 18.31 26.90
N HIS A 17 7.78 19.09 26.05
CA HIS A 17 7.47 19.24 24.62
C HIS A 17 8.69 18.87 23.77
N TRP A 18 8.65 17.70 23.13
CA TRP A 18 9.81 17.12 22.44
C TRP A 18 10.22 17.87 21.13
N PRO A 19 9.32 18.47 20.32
CA PRO A 19 9.75 19.23 19.13
C PRO A 19 10.65 20.42 19.50
N SER A 20 10.28 21.16 20.56
CA SER A 20 11.08 22.30 21.07
C SER A 20 12.40 21.88 21.68
N ALA A 21 12.48 20.67 22.25
CA ALA A 21 13.76 20.08 22.66
C ALA A 21 14.63 19.76 21.42
N LEU A 22 14.09 19.14 20.38
CA LEU A 22 14.85 18.88 19.14
C LEU A 22 15.31 20.17 18.44
N GLU A 23 14.50 21.24 18.43
CA GLU A 23 14.91 22.58 17.99
C GLU A 23 16.09 23.12 18.81
N THR A 24 16.01 23.01 20.15
CA THR A 24 17.09 23.43 21.05
C THR A 24 18.37 22.64 20.82
N LEU A 25 18.28 21.32 20.60
CA LEU A 25 19.43 20.48 20.26
C LEU A 25 19.98 20.82 18.87
N THR A 26 19.12 21.12 17.89
CA THR A 26 19.54 21.57 16.54
C THR A 26 20.40 22.83 16.62
N ALA A 27 19.96 23.82 17.41
CA ALA A 27 20.68 25.08 17.61
C ALA A 27 22.04 24.93 18.32
N GLN A 28 22.29 23.80 18.98
CA GLN A 28 23.56 23.49 19.66
C GLN A 28 24.58 22.77 18.77
N ILE A 29 24.19 22.30 17.58
CA ILE A 29 25.07 21.59 16.64
C ILE A 29 25.70 22.60 15.67
N ALA A 30 26.68 23.36 16.18
CA ALA A 30 27.40 24.35 15.36
C ALA A 30 28.46 23.71 14.44
N SER A 31 29.10 22.62 14.88
CA SER A 31 30.29 22.06 14.19
C SER A 31 30.61 20.58 14.51
N ASP A 32 29.72 19.85 15.20
CA ASP A 32 29.96 18.46 15.59
C ASP A 32 29.24 17.48 14.63
N ALA A 33 30.02 16.82 13.78
CA ALA A 33 29.51 15.86 12.80
C ALA A 33 28.85 14.62 13.42
N SER A 34 29.33 14.17 14.60
CA SER A 34 28.75 13.01 15.29
C SER A 34 27.40 13.36 15.88
N ARG A 35 27.29 14.53 16.54
CA ARG A 35 26.00 15.01 17.06
C ARG A 35 24.99 15.32 15.95
N ALA A 36 25.46 15.83 14.80
CA ALA A 36 24.60 16.00 13.62
C ALA A 36 24.02 14.65 13.17
N PHE A 37 24.84 13.60 13.10
CA PHE A 37 24.39 12.26 12.73
C PHE A 37 23.43 11.64 13.78
N ASP A 38 23.76 11.74 15.07
CA ASP A 38 22.89 11.30 16.17
C ASP A 38 21.51 11.99 16.09
N LEU A 39 21.48 13.31 15.85
CA LEU A 39 20.23 14.07 15.77
C LEU A 39 19.47 13.75 14.49
N ALA A 40 20.15 13.47 13.38
CA ALA A 40 19.53 13.00 12.15
C ALA A 40 18.78 11.67 12.38
N GLN A 41 19.38 10.72 13.10
CA GLN A 41 18.73 9.46 13.48
C GLN A 41 17.52 9.69 14.40
N ALA A 42 17.59 10.65 15.33
CA ALA A 42 16.46 11.03 16.16
C ALA A 42 15.30 11.61 15.32
N PHE A 43 15.60 12.47 14.34
CA PHE A 43 14.59 12.98 13.41
C PHE A 43 13.97 11.88 12.55
N GLU A 44 14.76 10.92 12.03
CA GLU A 44 14.21 9.78 11.27
C GLU A 44 13.22 8.92 12.08
N LEU A 45 13.43 8.82 13.40
CA LEU A 45 12.58 8.03 14.27
C LEU A 45 11.26 8.74 14.62
N ILE A 46 11.33 10.04 14.96
CA ILE A 46 10.23 10.75 15.64
C ILE A 46 9.52 11.79 14.75
N GLU A 47 10.14 12.33 13.69
CA GLU A 47 9.50 13.36 12.84
C GLU A 47 8.91 12.84 11.52
N PRO A 48 7.69 13.26 11.14
CA PRO A 48 7.04 12.84 9.90
C PRO A 48 7.65 13.50 8.65
N ASP A 49 7.93 14.80 8.71
CA ASP A 49 8.59 15.51 7.62
C ASP A 49 10.11 15.28 7.70
N ARG A 50 10.58 14.15 7.17
CA ARG A 50 11.99 13.70 7.23
C ARG A 50 13.01 14.68 6.62
N LYS A 51 12.59 15.87 6.14
CA LYS A 51 13.45 16.99 5.74
C LYS A 51 14.46 17.40 6.82
N ARG A 52 14.08 17.44 8.11
CA ARG A 52 15.05 17.77 9.18
C ARG A 52 16.09 16.67 9.37
N ALA A 53 15.69 15.40 9.28
CA ALA A 53 16.62 14.26 9.25
C ALA A 53 17.59 14.36 8.06
N LEU A 54 17.07 14.64 6.86
CA LEU A 54 17.86 14.87 5.66
C LEU A 54 18.87 16.01 5.85
N ALA A 55 18.43 17.16 6.35
CA ALA A 55 19.29 18.31 6.61
C ALA A 55 20.42 18.00 7.60
N MET A 56 20.14 17.27 8.68
CA MET A 56 21.15 16.87 9.66
C MET A 56 22.13 15.81 9.14
N HIS A 57 21.67 14.83 8.35
CA HIS A 57 22.57 13.87 7.69
C HIS A 57 23.49 14.56 6.68
N ARG A 58 22.98 15.53 5.92
CA ARG A 58 23.80 16.37 5.02
C ARG A 58 24.83 17.21 5.79
N LEU A 59 24.44 17.76 6.95
CA LEU A 59 25.35 18.50 7.82
C LEU A 59 26.46 17.59 8.38
N ALA A 60 26.11 16.37 8.84
CA ALA A 60 27.07 15.39 9.33
C ALA A 60 28.08 14.96 8.24
N TRP A 61 27.60 14.74 7.01
CA TRP A 61 28.47 14.48 5.84
C TRP A 61 29.44 15.65 5.59
N ARG A 62 28.93 16.88 5.50
CA ARG A 62 29.75 18.06 5.19
C ARG A 62 30.75 18.44 6.30
N LEU A 63 30.43 18.17 7.56
CA LEU A 63 31.32 18.46 8.69
C LEU A 63 32.41 17.39 8.90
N GLY A 64 32.15 16.13 8.58
CA GLY A 64 33.02 15.01 8.98
C GLY A 64 33.27 13.91 7.95
N GLY A 65 32.76 14.02 6.72
CA GLY A 65 32.93 12.99 5.69
C GLY A 65 32.27 11.64 6.03
N ASN A 66 31.22 11.65 6.85
CA ASN A 66 30.55 10.41 7.29
C ASN A 66 29.73 9.77 6.14
N VAL A 67 30.29 8.72 5.52
CA VAL A 67 29.68 8.00 4.39
C VAL A 67 28.33 7.37 4.74
N ASP A 68 28.11 6.96 5.99
CA ASP A 68 26.79 6.45 6.43
C ASP A 68 25.75 7.56 6.44
N ALA A 69 26.12 8.76 6.91
CA ALA A 69 25.25 9.94 6.89
C ALA A 69 24.86 10.31 5.45
N LEU A 70 25.81 10.30 4.52
CA LEU A 70 25.53 10.53 3.10
C LEU A 70 24.62 9.45 2.49
N THR A 71 24.86 8.17 2.83
CA THR A 71 24.04 7.04 2.36
C THR A 71 22.60 7.17 2.86
N ARG A 72 22.41 7.53 4.13
CA ARG A 72 21.09 7.82 4.72
C ARG A 72 20.45 9.06 4.10
N ALA A 73 21.20 10.15 3.90
CA ALA A 73 20.71 11.36 3.24
C ALA A 73 20.17 11.05 1.83
N ASN A 74 20.90 10.26 1.04
CA ASN A 74 20.50 9.88 -0.31
C ASN A 74 19.23 9.02 -0.29
N ALA A 75 19.12 8.06 0.64
CA ALA A 75 17.88 7.28 0.83
C ALA A 75 16.69 8.18 1.19
N ILE A 76 16.81 9.05 2.20
CA ILE A 76 15.74 9.95 2.62
C ILE A 76 15.35 10.92 1.49
N ALA A 77 16.31 11.46 0.74
CA ALA A 77 16.03 12.36 -0.37
C ALA A 77 15.21 11.67 -1.47
N ARG A 78 15.50 10.40 -1.77
CA ARG A 78 14.67 9.58 -2.69
C ARG A 78 13.26 9.33 -2.11
N ASP A 79 13.16 8.94 -0.84
CA ASP A 79 11.88 8.68 -0.16
C ASP A 79 10.95 9.91 -0.14
N LEU A 80 11.54 11.10 -0.07
CA LEU A 80 10.86 12.40 -0.09
C LEU A 80 10.58 12.95 -1.51
N GLY A 81 11.11 12.34 -2.57
CA GLY A 81 11.08 12.92 -3.93
C GLY A 81 11.91 14.20 -4.07
N ALA A 82 12.88 14.44 -3.18
CA ALA A 82 13.79 15.59 -3.23
C ALA A 82 14.92 15.34 -4.26
N HIS A 83 14.55 15.25 -5.53
CA HIS A 83 15.43 14.86 -6.63
C HIS A 83 16.59 15.87 -6.84
N ASP A 84 16.38 17.14 -6.51
CA ASP A 84 17.42 18.17 -6.41
C ASP A 84 18.49 17.81 -5.38
N VAL A 85 18.08 17.41 -4.17
CA VAL A 85 18.99 16.99 -3.11
C VAL A 85 19.68 15.67 -3.45
N VAL A 86 19.01 14.73 -4.11
CA VAL A 86 19.65 13.52 -4.66
C VAL A 86 20.76 13.89 -5.65
N ALA A 87 20.54 14.91 -6.48
CA ALA A 87 21.52 15.38 -7.45
C ALA A 87 22.75 16.02 -6.78
N GLU A 88 22.53 16.91 -5.81
CA GLU A 88 23.60 17.51 -5.01
C GLU A 88 24.44 16.45 -4.29
N LEU A 89 23.80 15.47 -3.64
CA LEU A 89 24.51 14.40 -2.91
C LEU A 89 25.28 13.46 -3.84
N ALA A 90 24.78 13.19 -5.05
CA ALA A 90 25.51 12.43 -6.05
C ALA A 90 26.75 13.19 -6.57
N ALA A 91 26.64 14.50 -6.76
CA ALA A 91 27.77 15.35 -7.16
C ALA A 91 28.83 15.48 -6.05
N GLU A 92 28.42 15.48 -4.77
CA GLU A 92 29.33 15.52 -3.61
C GLU A 92 30.11 14.20 -3.38
N HIS A 93 29.66 13.05 -3.91
CA HIS A 93 30.21 11.73 -3.56
C HIS A 93 31.24 11.14 -4.54
N GLY A 94 31.39 11.71 -5.73
CA GLY A 94 32.17 11.07 -6.80
C GLY A 94 33.69 11.16 -6.61
N PRO A 95 34.46 10.06 -6.79
CA PRO A 95 35.91 10.18 -6.94
C PRO A 95 36.22 10.98 -8.22
N ALA A 96 37.24 11.83 -8.15
CA ALA A 96 37.60 12.71 -9.26
C ALA A 96 37.98 11.90 -10.52
N GLY A 97 37.08 11.90 -11.53
CA GLY A 97 37.27 11.20 -12.80
C GLY A 97 36.28 10.07 -13.09
N ASP A 98 35.41 9.69 -12.14
CA ASP A 98 34.33 8.73 -12.41
C ASP A 98 33.10 9.44 -13.02
N PRO A 99 32.60 9.02 -14.21
CA PRO A 99 31.38 9.57 -14.78
C PRO A 99 30.10 9.15 -14.04
N ALA A 100 30.04 7.99 -13.37
CA ALA A 100 28.78 7.45 -12.86
C ALA A 100 28.07 8.35 -11.79
N PRO A 101 28.78 9.00 -10.86
CA PRO A 101 28.20 10.00 -9.95
C PRO A 101 27.67 11.24 -10.69
N LEU A 102 28.36 11.69 -11.75
CA LEU A 102 27.94 12.82 -12.58
C LEU A 102 26.69 12.49 -13.40
N VAL A 103 26.60 11.29 -13.96
CA VAL A 103 25.38 10.79 -14.63
C VAL A 103 24.22 10.70 -13.63
N THR A 104 24.48 10.18 -12.43
CA THR A 104 23.46 10.10 -11.37
C THR A 104 22.96 11.49 -10.96
N ALA A 105 23.87 12.46 -10.78
CA ALA A 105 23.53 13.85 -10.48
C ALA A 105 22.73 14.50 -11.62
N ALA A 106 23.17 14.35 -12.86
CA ALA A 106 22.48 14.87 -14.04
C ALA A 106 21.05 14.33 -14.17
N LEU A 107 20.86 13.01 -14.07
CA LEU A 107 19.55 12.38 -14.19
C LEU A 107 18.61 12.81 -13.05
N ALA A 108 19.12 12.97 -11.83
CA ALA A 108 18.37 13.49 -10.69
C ALA A 108 17.98 14.98 -10.89
N TRP A 109 18.84 15.81 -11.49
CA TRP A 109 18.46 17.18 -11.89
C TRP A 109 17.38 17.22 -12.98
N LEU A 110 17.37 16.27 -13.92
CA LEU A 110 16.29 16.13 -14.91
C LEU A 110 14.97 15.71 -14.27
N ASP A 111 15.03 14.79 -13.30
CA ASP A 111 13.89 14.36 -12.50
C ASP A 111 13.31 15.52 -11.67
N ALA A 112 14.18 16.37 -11.12
CA ALA A 112 13.83 17.64 -10.46
C ALA A 112 13.35 18.75 -11.43
N GLY A 113 13.22 18.49 -12.73
CA GLY A 113 12.77 19.46 -13.72
C GLY A 113 13.74 20.62 -13.97
N SER A 114 15.02 20.46 -13.63
CA SER A 114 16.07 21.51 -13.65
C SER A 114 17.17 21.23 -14.69
N PRO A 115 16.87 21.26 -16.00
CA PRO A 115 17.81 20.86 -17.06
C PRO A 115 19.06 21.73 -17.14
N GLN A 116 19.01 22.99 -16.70
CA GLN A 116 20.15 23.90 -16.69
C GLN A 116 21.24 23.44 -15.70
N HIS A 117 20.82 22.86 -14.56
CA HIS A 117 21.75 22.25 -13.60
C HIS A 117 22.26 20.88 -14.11
N ALA A 118 21.42 20.12 -14.81
CA ALA A 118 21.83 18.85 -15.42
C ALA A 118 22.91 19.03 -16.51
N GLU A 119 22.88 20.11 -17.30
CA GLU A 119 23.78 20.27 -18.46
C GLU A 119 25.27 20.20 -18.07
N SER A 120 25.70 20.92 -17.03
CA SER A 120 27.12 20.95 -16.64
C SER A 120 27.65 19.57 -16.25
N HIS A 121 26.84 18.78 -15.53
CA HIS A 121 27.15 17.41 -15.16
C HIS A 121 27.15 16.47 -16.39
N LEU A 122 26.21 16.63 -17.32
CA LEU A 122 26.16 15.86 -18.57
C LEU A 122 27.35 16.13 -19.49
N VAL A 123 27.75 17.39 -19.64
CA VAL A 123 28.96 17.77 -20.40
C VAL A 123 30.17 17.09 -19.79
N ARG A 124 30.36 17.19 -18.47
CA ARG A 124 31.51 16.58 -17.79
C ARG A 124 31.48 15.05 -17.85
N ALA A 125 30.30 14.42 -17.75
CA ALA A 125 30.14 12.99 -17.94
C ALA A 125 30.48 12.56 -19.38
N ALA A 126 30.06 13.32 -20.39
CA ALA A 126 30.36 13.05 -21.80
C ALA A 126 31.85 13.22 -22.17
N GLU A 127 32.58 14.10 -21.46
CA GLU A 127 34.04 14.21 -21.58
C GLU A 127 34.76 12.97 -21.03
N LEU A 128 34.25 12.40 -19.93
CA LEU A 128 34.84 11.24 -19.25
C LEU A 128 34.45 9.91 -19.91
N ASP A 129 33.21 9.76 -20.35
CA ASP A 129 32.75 8.65 -21.20
C ASP A 129 32.00 9.15 -22.46
N PRO A 130 32.73 9.39 -23.57
CA PRO A 130 32.13 9.73 -24.86
C PRO A 130 31.30 8.62 -25.52
N ARG A 131 31.08 7.47 -24.86
CA ARG A 131 30.26 6.36 -25.36
C ARG A 131 28.91 6.25 -24.68
N ASP A 132 28.66 6.98 -23.58
CA ASP A 132 27.37 6.95 -22.91
C ASP A 132 26.26 7.60 -23.76
N GLU A 133 25.40 6.76 -24.32
CA GLU A 133 24.27 7.16 -25.15
C GLU A 133 23.14 7.85 -24.36
N ILE A 134 22.97 7.52 -23.07
CA ILE A 134 22.01 8.16 -22.16
C ILE A 134 22.41 9.62 -21.99
N VAL A 135 23.69 9.86 -21.69
CA VAL A 135 24.26 11.21 -21.53
C VAL A 135 24.14 12.01 -22.81
N LYS A 136 24.56 11.46 -23.96
CA LYS A 136 24.47 12.15 -25.27
C LYS A 136 23.05 12.58 -25.61
N SER A 137 22.08 11.66 -25.47
CA SER A 137 20.70 11.94 -25.85
C SER A 137 20.03 12.95 -24.92
N ALA A 138 20.33 12.92 -23.62
CA ALA A 138 19.92 13.98 -22.69
C ALA A 138 20.52 15.33 -23.08
N LEU A 139 21.83 15.39 -23.32
CA LEU A 139 22.54 16.63 -23.65
C LEU A 139 22.05 17.25 -24.98
N ALA A 140 21.87 16.42 -26.02
CA ALA A 140 21.33 16.84 -27.31
C ALA A 140 19.88 17.36 -27.20
N MET A 141 19.09 16.81 -26.27
CA MET A 141 17.73 17.30 -26.01
C MET A 141 17.72 18.64 -25.29
N ILE A 142 18.53 18.81 -24.24
CA ILE A 142 18.68 20.08 -23.50
C ILE A 142 19.11 21.21 -24.45
N ARG A 143 20.11 20.94 -25.30
CA ARG A 143 20.65 21.89 -26.28
C ARG A 143 19.77 22.11 -27.51
N ARG A 144 18.67 21.36 -27.65
CA ARG A 144 17.78 21.36 -28.83
C ARG A 144 18.51 21.00 -30.13
N GLU A 145 19.55 20.18 -30.03
CA GLU A 145 20.31 19.62 -31.15
C GLU A 145 19.60 18.39 -31.77
N SER A 146 18.69 17.75 -31.03
CA SER A 146 17.80 16.70 -31.55
C SER A 146 16.89 17.25 -32.65
N ARG A 147 17.07 16.77 -33.88
CA ARG A 147 16.26 17.15 -35.05
C ARG A 147 14.84 16.58 -35.02
N ASP A 148 14.66 15.45 -34.34
CA ASP A 148 13.39 14.74 -34.22
C ASP A 148 13.29 14.10 -32.81
N PRO A 149 12.85 14.88 -31.81
CA PRO A 149 12.73 14.40 -30.44
C PRO A 149 11.82 13.17 -30.30
N GLN A 150 10.79 13.04 -31.14
CA GLN A 150 9.86 11.90 -31.07
C GLN A 150 10.53 10.61 -31.52
N ARG A 151 11.35 10.65 -32.57
CA ARG A 151 12.15 9.51 -33.02
C ARG A 151 13.21 9.09 -32.00
N ASP A 152 13.85 10.04 -31.32
CA ASP A 152 14.83 9.73 -30.28
C ASP A 152 14.16 9.03 -29.09
N ILE A 153 13.02 9.55 -28.61
CA ILE A 153 12.20 8.91 -27.57
C ILE A 153 11.76 7.50 -28.01
N ALA A 154 11.24 7.35 -29.24
CA ALA A 154 10.81 6.05 -29.78
C ALA A 154 11.97 5.05 -29.89
N THR A 155 13.19 5.51 -30.16
CA THR A 155 14.40 4.67 -30.20
C THR A 155 14.72 4.08 -28.83
N TRP A 156 14.54 4.84 -27.74
CA TRP A 156 14.70 4.33 -26.37
C TRP A 156 13.59 3.36 -25.96
N VAL A 157 12.34 3.62 -26.32
CA VAL A 157 11.23 2.67 -26.12
C VAL A 157 11.49 1.35 -26.87
N ALA A 158 12.02 1.42 -28.10
CA ALA A 158 12.41 0.25 -28.88
C ALA A 158 13.69 -0.44 -28.35
N ARG A 159 14.54 0.22 -27.54
CA ARG A 159 15.62 -0.42 -26.77
C ARG A 159 15.04 -1.16 -25.57
N ALA A 160 14.12 -0.54 -24.82
CA ALA A 160 13.43 -1.16 -23.68
C ALA A 160 12.73 -2.47 -24.04
N ALA A 161 12.01 -2.51 -25.17
CA ALA A 161 11.32 -3.70 -25.66
C ALA A 161 12.23 -4.88 -26.07
N ARG A 162 13.56 -4.69 -26.13
CA ARG A 162 14.55 -5.71 -26.51
C ARG A 162 15.39 -6.25 -25.35
N VAL A 163 15.24 -5.71 -24.15
CA VAL A 163 16.00 -6.12 -22.96
C VAL A 163 15.09 -6.73 -21.89
N GLY A 164 15.70 -7.31 -20.85
CA GLY A 164 14.95 -7.87 -19.70
C GLY A 164 14.17 -6.79 -18.93
N SER A 165 13.19 -7.22 -18.13
CA SER A 165 12.28 -6.31 -17.38
C SER A 165 13.00 -5.24 -16.57
N LYS A 166 14.08 -5.61 -15.86
CA LYS A 166 14.88 -4.69 -15.04
C LYS A 166 15.47 -3.53 -15.86
N ASP A 167 16.13 -3.84 -16.98
CA ASP A 167 16.78 -2.84 -17.82
C ASP A 167 15.77 -2.07 -18.69
N SER A 168 14.65 -2.71 -19.03
CA SER A 168 13.53 -2.10 -19.75
C SER A 168 12.96 -0.89 -18.99
N SER A 169 12.81 -0.99 -17.67
CA SER A 169 12.38 0.12 -16.82
C SER A 169 13.33 1.33 -16.90
N ALA A 170 14.64 1.10 -16.87
CA ALA A 170 15.63 2.18 -16.96
C ALA A 170 15.56 2.92 -18.31
N TYR A 171 15.41 2.19 -19.43
CA TYR A 171 15.24 2.81 -20.74
C TYR A 171 13.89 3.50 -20.93
N LEU A 172 12.81 3.00 -20.33
CA LEU A 172 11.49 3.66 -20.33
C LEU A 172 11.51 4.95 -19.50
N LEU A 173 12.17 4.94 -18.34
CA LEU A 173 12.36 6.13 -17.51
C LEU A 173 13.20 7.18 -18.24
N HIS A 174 14.26 6.78 -18.95
CA HIS A 174 15.03 7.70 -19.79
C HIS A 174 14.21 8.26 -20.96
N ALA A 175 13.41 7.43 -21.64
CA ALA A 175 12.48 7.89 -22.66
C ALA A 175 11.46 8.90 -22.10
N ALA A 176 11.01 8.72 -20.85
CA ALA A 176 10.16 9.66 -20.15
C ALA A 176 10.88 11.00 -19.88
N ARG A 177 12.12 10.99 -19.38
CA ARG A 177 12.95 12.20 -19.18
C ARG A 177 13.13 13.00 -20.48
N LEU A 178 13.44 12.32 -21.58
CA LEU A 178 13.55 12.95 -22.91
C LEU A 178 12.22 13.55 -23.39
N ALA A 179 11.09 12.89 -23.10
CA ALA A 179 9.76 13.43 -23.41
C ALA A 179 9.43 14.70 -22.59
N ARG A 180 9.78 14.73 -21.30
CA ARG A 180 9.62 15.91 -20.44
C ARG A 180 10.49 17.08 -20.93
N LEU A 181 11.76 16.82 -21.27
CA LEU A 181 12.67 17.80 -21.87
C LEU A 181 12.14 18.40 -23.19
N ALA A 182 11.47 17.58 -24.00
CA ALA A 182 10.83 18.00 -25.25
C ALA A 182 9.45 18.67 -25.07
N GLY A 183 8.92 18.76 -23.85
CA GLY A 183 7.58 19.31 -23.58
C GLY A 183 6.41 18.40 -23.97
N PHE A 184 6.64 17.09 -24.12
CA PHE A 184 5.62 16.11 -24.51
C PHE A 184 5.00 15.43 -23.29
N GLU A 185 4.24 16.16 -22.48
CA GLU A 185 3.71 15.69 -21.18
C GLU A 185 2.90 14.38 -21.26
N THR A 186 2.08 14.19 -22.30
CA THR A 186 1.31 12.93 -22.48
C THR A 186 2.21 11.72 -22.79
N ILE A 187 3.33 11.95 -23.47
CA ILE A 187 4.35 10.95 -23.77
C ILE A 187 5.19 10.66 -22.52
N TYR A 188 5.54 11.70 -21.74
CA TYR A 188 6.20 11.58 -20.44
C TYR A 188 5.38 10.73 -19.47
N ALA A 189 4.14 11.10 -19.18
CA ALA A 189 3.26 10.38 -18.25
C ALA A 189 3.07 8.90 -18.65
N ARG A 190 2.91 8.63 -19.96
CA ARG A 190 2.79 7.27 -20.50
C ARG A 190 4.04 6.43 -20.28
N HIS A 191 5.23 6.96 -20.61
CA HIS A 191 6.48 6.19 -20.47
C HIS A 191 6.94 6.07 -19.02
N LEU A 192 6.65 7.05 -18.17
CA LEU A 192 6.87 6.96 -16.73
C LEU A 192 6.00 5.85 -16.10
N THR A 193 4.72 5.79 -16.46
CA THR A 193 3.81 4.70 -16.05
C THR A 193 4.30 3.34 -16.56
N ALA A 194 4.77 3.27 -17.81
CA ALA A 194 5.33 2.05 -18.38
C ALA A 194 6.62 1.61 -17.67
N ALA A 195 7.48 2.54 -17.25
CA ALA A 195 8.69 2.23 -16.48
C ALA A 195 8.35 1.58 -15.13
N TRP A 196 7.37 2.13 -14.41
CA TRP A 196 6.84 1.56 -13.15
C TRP A 196 6.23 0.17 -13.34
N LEU A 197 5.48 -0.05 -14.43
CA LEU A 197 4.91 -1.37 -14.74
C LEU A 197 5.97 -2.40 -15.16
N ALA A 198 7.08 -1.98 -15.77
CA ALA A 198 8.19 -2.86 -16.14
C ALA A 198 9.05 -3.28 -14.92
N ASN A 199 9.22 -2.37 -13.95
CA ASN A 199 9.84 -2.64 -12.66
C ASN A 199 9.23 -1.69 -11.61
N ALA A 200 8.69 -2.27 -10.53
CA ALA A 200 8.02 -1.54 -9.44
C ALA A 200 9.03 -0.86 -8.50
N ASP A 201 9.85 0.02 -9.07
CA ASP A 201 10.93 0.78 -8.44
C ASP A 201 10.41 2.04 -7.74
N GLU A 202 10.86 2.25 -6.50
CA GLU A 202 10.36 3.34 -5.64
C GLU A 202 10.71 4.73 -6.17
N SER A 203 11.86 4.92 -6.84
CA SER A 203 12.22 6.23 -7.41
C SER A 203 11.30 6.61 -8.57
N THR A 204 10.89 5.61 -9.38
CA THR A 204 9.88 5.81 -10.42
C THR A 204 8.50 6.06 -9.81
N ALA A 205 8.17 5.40 -8.69
CA ALA A 205 6.92 5.65 -7.97
C ALA A 205 6.81 7.08 -7.45
N LYS A 206 7.92 7.65 -6.93
CA LYS A 206 7.98 9.01 -6.41
C LYS A 206 7.82 10.07 -7.50
N LEU A 207 8.32 9.82 -8.71
CA LEU A 207 8.07 10.68 -9.87
C LEU A 207 6.60 10.67 -10.32
N ILE A 208 5.92 9.52 -10.25
CA ILE A 208 4.49 9.42 -10.54
C ILE A 208 3.68 10.17 -9.46
N GLU A 209 4.01 9.93 -8.18
CA GLU A 209 3.42 10.61 -7.01
C GLU A 209 3.54 12.14 -7.14
N GLN A 210 4.75 12.65 -7.37
CA GLN A 210 5.01 14.08 -7.55
C GLN A 210 4.19 14.68 -8.71
N ARG A 211 4.22 14.05 -9.89
CA ARG A 211 3.46 14.53 -11.06
C ARG A 211 1.95 14.63 -10.76
N LEU A 212 1.38 13.62 -10.11
CA LEU A 212 -0.05 13.59 -9.79
C LEU A 212 -0.44 14.63 -8.73
N ILE A 213 0.47 14.98 -7.82
CA ILE A 213 0.31 16.08 -6.86
C ILE A 213 0.40 17.44 -7.55
N GLU A 214 1.37 17.63 -8.46
CA GLU A 214 1.52 18.85 -9.28
C GLU A 214 0.28 19.10 -10.16
N GLU A 215 -0.25 18.04 -10.79
CA GLU A 215 -1.51 18.04 -11.55
C GLU A 215 -2.76 18.21 -10.67
N ARG A 216 -2.63 18.13 -9.34
CA ARG A 216 -3.72 18.11 -8.35
C ARG A 216 -4.77 17.02 -8.63
N ASN A 217 -4.36 15.93 -9.27
CA ASN A 217 -5.24 14.86 -9.70
C ASN A 217 -5.39 13.80 -8.58
N ALA A 218 -6.20 14.13 -7.58
CA ALA A 218 -6.41 13.29 -6.41
C ALA A 218 -6.91 11.87 -6.78
N ASP A 219 -7.85 11.74 -7.72
CA ASP A 219 -8.42 10.43 -8.09
C ASP A 219 -7.36 9.52 -8.74
N ALA A 220 -6.51 10.05 -9.62
CA ALA A 220 -5.41 9.29 -10.20
C ALA A 220 -4.33 8.94 -9.16
N LEU A 221 -4.04 9.84 -8.20
CA LEU A 221 -3.13 9.55 -7.08
C LEU A 221 -3.66 8.41 -6.19
N LEU A 222 -4.96 8.41 -5.88
CA LEU A 222 -5.59 7.32 -5.12
C LEU A 222 -5.64 6.01 -5.90
N ALA A 223 -5.89 6.05 -7.22
CA ALA A 223 -5.82 4.87 -8.08
C ALA A 223 -4.40 4.30 -8.13
N PHE A 224 -3.38 5.16 -8.20
CA PHE A 224 -1.97 4.78 -8.15
C PHE A 224 -1.62 4.11 -6.81
N TYR A 225 -2.01 4.69 -5.68
CA TYR A 225 -1.79 4.08 -4.36
C TYR A 225 -2.52 2.74 -4.20
N ARG A 226 -3.75 2.62 -4.70
CA ARG A 226 -4.48 1.34 -4.71
C ARG A 226 -3.70 0.26 -5.47
N GLY A 227 -3.20 0.58 -6.66
CA GLY A 227 -2.36 -0.34 -7.45
C GLY A 227 -1.07 -0.73 -6.73
N ARG A 228 -0.39 0.22 -6.07
CA ARG A 228 0.80 -0.07 -5.24
C ARG A 228 0.47 -1.04 -4.10
N LEU A 229 -0.62 -0.80 -3.37
CA LEU A 229 -1.06 -1.65 -2.25
C LEU A 229 -1.49 -3.05 -2.71
N GLU A 230 -2.12 -3.17 -3.87
CA GLU A 230 -2.51 -4.45 -4.47
C GLU A 230 -1.31 -5.24 -5.03
N SER A 231 -0.18 -4.56 -5.30
CA SER A 231 1.09 -5.18 -5.72
C SER A 231 2.08 -5.43 -4.58
N ALA A 232 1.72 -5.14 -3.33
CA ALA A 232 2.59 -5.40 -2.18
C ALA A 232 2.77 -6.92 -1.96
N SER A 233 4.03 -7.36 -1.90
CA SER A 233 4.43 -8.78 -1.78
C SER A 233 4.17 -9.40 -0.40
N ASP A 234 4.07 -8.55 0.62
CA ASP A 234 4.11 -8.94 2.03
C ASP A 234 3.54 -7.81 2.92
N ASP A 235 3.19 -8.16 4.16
CA ASP A 235 2.62 -7.24 5.15
C ASP A 235 3.52 -6.00 5.38
N ALA A 236 4.85 -6.14 5.30
CA ALA A 236 5.78 -5.05 5.63
C ALA A 236 5.82 -4.00 4.51
N ARG A 237 5.90 -4.45 3.25
CA ARG A 237 5.79 -3.59 2.06
C ARG A 237 4.41 -2.94 1.96
N TRP A 238 3.36 -3.65 2.39
CA TRP A 238 2.01 -3.09 2.46
C TRP A 238 1.92 -1.97 3.51
N VAL A 239 2.39 -2.22 4.74
CA VAL A 239 2.45 -1.21 5.82
C VAL A 239 3.25 0.01 5.40
N GLU A 240 4.43 -0.18 4.80
CA GLU A 240 5.27 0.94 4.34
C GLU A 240 4.61 1.73 3.20
N THR A 241 3.93 1.06 2.27
CA THR A 241 3.17 1.72 1.20
C THR A 241 2.00 2.54 1.78
N MET A 242 1.24 1.98 2.73
CA MET A 242 0.16 2.69 3.44
C MET A 242 0.70 3.90 4.20
N ARG A 243 1.83 3.73 4.90
CA ARG A 243 2.49 4.77 5.68
C ARG A 243 2.97 5.91 4.77
N SER A 244 3.72 5.62 3.71
CA SER A 244 4.16 6.65 2.75
C SER A 244 2.99 7.36 2.10
N ALA A 245 1.97 6.63 1.63
CA ALA A 245 0.79 7.24 1.00
C ALA A 245 0.03 8.15 1.97
N GLY A 246 -0.19 7.69 3.21
CA GLY A 246 -0.83 8.47 4.26
C GLY A 246 -0.04 9.73 4.64
N THR A 247 1.30 9.64 4.74
CA THR A 247 2.16 10.80 5.01
C THR A 247 2.10 11.79 3.84
N THR A 248 2.28 11.35 2.60
CA THR A 248 2.23 12.24 1.42
C THR A 248 0.87 12.95 1.32
N LEU A 249 -0.24 12.21 1.44
CA LEU A 249 -1.59 12.79 1.40
C LEU A 249 -1.81 13.82 2.52
N MET A 250 -1.34 13.55 3.75
CA MET A 250 -1.43 14.49 4.86
C MET A 250 -0.62 15.77 4.61
N MET A 251 0.66 15.62 4.24
CA MET A 251 1.60 16.74 4.02
C MET A 251 1.18 17.65 2.87
N HIS A 252 0.58 17.10 1.81
CA HIS A 252 0.07 17.87 0.67
C HIS A 252 -1.39 18.31 0.82
N ASN A 253 -2.02 18.07 1.97
CA ASN A 253 -3.43 18.40 2.24
C ASN A 253 -4.42 17.79 1.22
N VAL A 254 -4.13 16.58 0.73
CA VAL A 254 -4.98 15.84 -0.20
C VAL A 254 -5.75 14.77 0.59
N GLN A 255 -7.07 14.87 0.64
CA GLN A 255 -7.94 13.85 1.27
C GLN A 255 -7.53 13.49 2.73
N ARG A 256 -7.34 14.50 3.61
CA ARG A 256 -6.86 14.31 5.01
C ARG A 256 -7.55 13.17 5.79
N GLY A 257 -8.86 12.97 5.63
CA GLY A 257 -9.60 11.89 6.29
C GLY A 257 -9.23 10.49 5.79
N LEU A 258 -8.89 10.34 4.51
CA LEU A 258 -8.28 9.12 4.00
C LEU A 258 -6.82 9.00 4.47
N ALA A 259 -6.04 10.07 4.42
CA ALA A 259 -4.65 10.09 4.90
C ALA A 259 -4.54 9.58 6.35
N ASN A 260 -5.38 10.08 7.25
CA ASN A 260 -5.47 9.63 8.64
C ASN A 260 -5.85 8.14 8.74
N ARG A 261 -6.85 7.68 7.99
CA ARG A 261 -7.22 6.24 7.96
C ARG A 261 -6.08 5.36 7.46
N LEU A 262 -5.33 5.76 6.42
CA LEU A 262 -4.19 4.98 5.93
C LEU A 262 -3.08 4.87 7.01
N LEU A 263 -2.73 5.99 7.65
CA LEU A 263 -1.74 6.03 8.73
C LEU A 263 -2.18 5.21 9.96
N ARG A 264 -3.47 5.25 10.31
CA ARG A 264 -4.03 4.45 11.40
C ARG A 264 -3.99 2.96 11.05
N SER A 265 -4.49 2.58 9.87
CA SER A 265 -4.53 1.20 9.41
C SER A 265 -3.14 0.59 9.24
N CYS A 266 -2.12 1.36 8.86
CA CYS A 266 -0.75 0.83 8.76
C CYS A 266 -0.19 0.46 10.14
N LEU A 267 -0.42 1.28 11.17
CA LEU A 267 -0.04 0.95 12.55
C LEU A 267 -0.86 -0.22 13.10
N GLU A 268 -2.18 -0.23 12.92
CA GLU A 268 -3.04 -1.34 13.36
C GLU A 268 -2.60 -2.70 12.77
N VAL A 269 -2.33 -2.76 11.47
CA VAL A 269 -1.86 -4.00 10.82
C VAL A 269 -0.47 -4.39 11.32
N ALA A 270 0.44 -3.41 11.44
CA ALA A 270 1.79 -3.67 11.93
C ALA A 270 1.80 -4.21 13.38
N TYR A 271 0.98 -3.62 14.27
CA TYR A 271 0.95 -3.98 15.69
C TYR A 271 0.29 -5.34 15.91
N ARG A 272 -0.82 -5.64 15.23
CA ARG A 272 -1.41 -6.99 15.22
C ARG A 272 -0.48 -8.05 14.61
N ALA A 273 0.37 -7.66 13.66
CA ALA A 273 1.40 -8.54 13.09
C ALA A 273 2.64 -8.71 13.98
N GLY A 274 2.75 -7.96 15.09
CA GLY A 274 3.92 -7.99 15.98
C GLY A 274 5.16 -7.30 15.38
N MET A 275 4.99 -6.39 14.42
CA MET A 275 6.10 -5.70 13.77
C MET A 275 6.74 -4.66 14.70
N ILE A 276 7.97 -4.95 15.11
CA ILE A 276 8.78 -4.07 15.96
C ILE A 276 9.61 -3.05 15.16
N ASP A 277 10.12 -3.42 13.99
CA ASP A 277 10.90 -2.52 13.11
C ASP A 277 9.99 -1.87 12.05
N VAL A 278 9.03 -1.04 12.48
CA VAL A 278 8.19 -0.21 11.59
C VAL A 278 8.86 1.16 11.40
N PRO A 279 9.38 1.50 10.20
CA PRO A 279 10.08 2.76 9.97
C PRO A 279 9.18 3.97 10.24
N GLY A 280 9.64 4.92 11.06
CA GLY A 280 8.89 6.16 11.33
C GLY A 280 7.52 5.95 11.99
N HIS A 281 7.34 4.91 12.83
CA HIS A 281 6.04 4.72 13.50
C HIS A 281 5.74 5.83 14.53
N LEU A 282 6.74 6.37 15.25
CA LEU A 282 6.52 7.50 16.18
C LEU A 282 6.19 8.78 15.41
N ALA A 283 6.85 9.00 14.28
CA ALA A 283 6.50 10.03 13.31
C ALA A 283 5.06 9.91 12.78
N THR A 284 4.61 8.68 12.51
CA THR A 284 3.23 8.38 12.10
C THR A 284 2.24 8.68 13.23
N TRP A 285 2.57 8.29 14.46
CA TRP A 285 1.82 8.65 15.66
C TRP A 285 1.67 10.16 15.84
N HIS A 286 2.72 10.94 15.58
CA HIS A 286 2.66 12.39 15.71
C HIS A 286 1.60 13.01 14.79
N LEU A 287 1.58 12.62 13.50
CA LEU A 287 0.54 13.05 12.55
C LEU A 287 -0.87 12.62 12.98
N LEU A 288 -1.03 11.41 13.49
CA LEU A 288 -2.32 10.90 13.98
C LEU A 288 -2.82 11.72 15.18
N VAL A 289 -1.94 12.00 16.15
CA VAL A 289 -2.28 12.78 17.36
C VAL A 289 -2.56 14.24 17.02
N GLU A 290 -1.77 14.87 16.15
CA GLU A 290 -1.99 16.24 15.68
C GLU A 290 -3.37 16.36 15.02
N HIS A 291 -3.67 15.51 14.04
CA HIS A 291 -4.96 15.52 13.37
C HIS A 291 -6.13 15.18 14.30
N ALA A 292 -5.96 14.21 15.21
CA ALA A 292 -7.00 13.87 16.18
C ALA A 292 -7.22 15.00 17.20
N ARG A 293 -6.22 15.86 17.48
CA ARG A 293 -6.43 17.11 18.25
C ARG A 293 -7.23 18.14 17.45
N GLU A 294 -6.89 18.38 16.18
CA GLU A 294 -7.67 19.26 15.28
C GLU A 294 -9.16 18.85 15.30
N MET A 295 -9.42 17.54 15.17
CA MET A 295 -10.76 16.94 15.09
C MET A 295 -11.42 16.65 16.45
N ARG A 296 -10.72 16.88 17.57
CA ARG A 296 -11.16 16.56 18.96
C ARG A 296 -11.57 15.09 19.16
N SER A 297 -10.87 14.17 18.52
CA SER A 297 -11.12 12.73 18.47
C SER A 297 -9.92 11.89 18.94
N THR A 298 -9.07 12.45 19.81
CA THR A 298 -7.86 11.78 20.34
C THR A 298 -8.18 10.46 21.03
N ASP A 299 -9.34 10.34 21.65
CA ASP A 299 -9.83 9.12 22.31
C ASP A 299 -9.98 7.92 21.37
N GLN A 300 -10.24 8.15 20.07
CA GLN A 300 -10.30 7.08 19.07
C GLN A 300 -8.96 6.38 18.84
N LEU A 301 -7.85 6.95 19.32
CA LEU A 301 -6.50 6.39 19.23
C LEU A 301 -6.12 5.52 20.43
N LEU A 302 -6.88 5.55 21.53
CA LEU A 302 -6.57 4.80 22.76
C LEU A 302 -6.38 3.29 22.52
N PRO A 303 -7.25 2.57 21.77
CA PRO A 303 -7.05 1.14 21.52
C PRO A 303 -5.72 0.82 20.83
N LEU A 304 -5.26 1.71 19.95
CA LEU A 304 -4.00 1.54 19.23
C LEU A 304 -2.78 1.78 20.13
N ILE A 305 -2.88 2.67 21.12
CA ILE A 305 -1.88 2.79 22.21
C ILE A 305 -1.86 1.51 23.05
N SER A 306 -3.02 0.94 23.39
CA SER A 306 -3.14 -0.29 24.17
C SER A 306 -2.50 -1.49 23.48
N GLU A 307 -2.55 -1.56 22.14
CA GLU A 307 -1.80 -2.55 21.35
C GLU A 307 -0.29 -2.24 21.33
N ALA A 308 0.08 -0.99 21.00
CA ALA A 308 1.48 -0.58 20.86
C ALA A 308 2.33 -0.82 22.11
N ILE A 309 1.79 -0.54 23.30
CA ILE A 309 2.52 -0.63 24.57
C ILE A 309 2.81 -2.08 25.02
N LEU A 310 2.19 -3.07 24.38
CA LEU A 310 2.42 -4.50 24.64
C LEU A 310 3.51 -5.11 23.76
N LEU A 311 4.00 -4.37 22.77
CA LEU A 311 5.04 -4.85 21.85
C LEU A 311 6.44 -4.69 22.49
N PRO A 312 7.40 -5.58 22.17
CA PRO A 312 8.76 -5.54 22.73
C PRO A 312 9.62 -4.50 22.00
N TYR A 313 9.18 -3.24 22.04
CA TYR A 313 9.90 -2.07 21.55
C TYR A 313 11.14 -1.74 22.38
N SER A 314 12.03 -0.91 21.81
CA SER A 314 13.12 -0.30 22.58
C SER A 314 12.60 0.56 23.73
N ASP A 315 13.39 0.78 24.77
CA ASP A 315 13.01 1.62 25.90
C ASP A 315 12.68 3.05 25.46
N GLU A 316 13.36 3.57 24.44
CA GLU A 316 13.01 4.85 23.83
C GLU A 316 11.59 4.85 23.25
N GLU A 317 11.28 3.92 22.36
CA GLU A 317 9.96 3.79 21.73
C GLU A 317 8.85 3.52 22.77
N ARG A 318 9.09 2.63 23.74
CA ARG A 318 8.18 2.36 24.88
C ARG A 318 7.87 3.63 25.66
N PHE A 319 8.90 4.44 25.96
CA PHE A 319 8.73 5.70 26.67
C PHE A 319 7.89 6.72 25.87
N TYR A 320 8.13 6.86 24.57
CA TYR A 320 7.35 7.77 23.73
C TYR A 320 5.90 7.32 23.56
N VAL A 321 5.64 6.04 23.29
CA VAL A 321 4.28 5.48 23.20
C VAL A 321 3.54 5.66 24.54
N GLY A 322 4.21 5.40 25.67
CA GLY A 322 3.66 5.64 27.00
C GLY A 322 3.30 7.12 27.23
N ARG A 323 4.19 8.05 26.88
CA ARG A 323 3.89 9.50 27.01
C ARG A 323 2.77 9.98 26.09
N MET A 324 2.73 9.51 24.84
CA MET A 324 1.62 9.82 23.93
C MET A 324 0.29 9.27 24.47
N GLY A 325 0.28 8.08 25.06
CA GLY A 325 -0.89 7.53 25.75
C GLY A 325 -1.41 8.40 26.89
N LEU A 326 -0.51 8.92 27.75
CA LEU A 326 -0.87 9.86 28.83
C LEU A 326 -1.35 11.22 28.29
N GLU A 327 -0.80 11.67 27.16
CA GLU A 327 -1.23 12.90 26.49
C GLU A 327 -2.61 12.76 25.83
N ILE A 328 -2.92 11.59 25.28
CA ILE A 328 -4.22 11.26 24.70
C ILE A 328 -5.30 11.12 25.80
N ASP A 329 -5.01 10.45 26.91
CA ASP A 329 -5.97 10.23 28.01
C ASP A 329 -6.06 11.38 29.04
N GLN A 330 -5.72 12.63 28.68
CA GLN A 330 -5.88 13.77 29.60
C GLN A 330 -7.32 13.93 30.14
N ALA A 331 -8.31 13.44 29.39
CA ALA A 331 -9.72 13.42 29.76
C ALA A 331 -10.13 12.25 30.68
N GLY A 332 -9.27 11.26 30.94
CA GLY A 332 -9.58 10.10 31.80
C GLY A 332 -10.68 9.19 31.24
N ARG A 333 -10.66 8.91 29.92
CA ARG A 333 -11.65 8.06 29.25
C ARG A 333 -11.28 6.58 29.30
N ASP A 334 -10.00 6.24 29.32
CA ASP A 334 -9.50 4.88 29.56
C ASP A 334 -8.43 4.87 30.67
N PRO A 335 -8.85 4.81 31.95
CA PRO A 335 -7.92 4.78 33.06
C PRO A 335 -7.05 3.51 33.08
N GLN A 336 -7.46 2.41 32.41
CA GLN A 336 -6.66 1.20 32.36
C GLN A 336 -5.46 1.36 31.42
N THR A 337 -5.69 1.90 30.22
CA THR A 337 -4.60 2.23 29.29
C THR A 337 -3.70 3.32 29.87
N ALA A 338 -4.26 4.38 30.48
CA ALA A 338 -3.45 5.41 31.11
C ALA A 338 -2.60 4.90 32.29
N ARG A 339 -3.13 3.99 33.13
CA ARG A 339 -2.32 3.32 34.17
C ARG A 339 -1.15 2.52 33.59
N ARG A 340 -1.35 1.80 32.47
CA ARG A 340 -0.25 1.08 31.78
C ARG A 340 0.80 2.05 31.22
N CYS A 341 0.35 3.13 30.58
CA CYS A 341 1.21 4.20 30.08
C CYS A 341 2.02 4.87 31.20
N ALA A 342 1.38 5.20 32.33
CA ALA A 342 2.03 5.76 33.51
C ALA A 342 3.08 4.80 34.10
N ALA A 343 2.77 3.49 34.16
CA ALA A 343 3.70 2.48 34.65
C ALA A 343 4.96 2.41 33.78
N VAL A 344 4.83 2.39 32.45
CA VAL A 344 5.99 2.38 31.52
C VAL A 344 6.79 3.68 31.61
N VAL A 345 6.13 4.83 31.69
CA VAL A 345 6.83 6.13 31.85
C VAL A 345 7.58 6.19 33.18
N ALA A 346 7.00 5.71 34.29
CA ALA A 346 7.64 5.68 35.60
C ALA A 346 8.74 4.60 35.75
N GLU A 347 8.61 3.46 35.05
CA GLU A 347 9.64 2.42 34.93
C GLU A 347 10.92 3.00 34.31
N LEU A 348 10.76 3.72 33.19
CA LEU A 348 11.86 4.19 32.35
C LEU A 348 12.43 5.54 32.82
N ASN A 349 11.59 6.47 33.29
CA ASN A 349 12.01 7.76 33.85
C ASN A 349 11.16 8.14 35.08
N ARG A 350 11.64 7.78 36.27
CA ARG A 350 11.00 8.10 37.56
C ARG A 350 10.79 9.60 37.82
N ASN A 351 11.56 10.45 37.14
CA ASN A 351 11.53 11.91 37.27
C ASN A 351 10.65 12.58 36.21
N ASP A 352 9.99 11.83 35.33
CA ASP A 352 9.07 12.40 34.34
C ASP A 352 7.85 13.04 35.03
N PRO A 353 7.57 14.34 34.80
CA PRO A 353 6.51 15.05 35.51
C PRO A 353 5.11 14.56 35.14
N THR A 354 4.92 14.03 33.92
CA THR A 354 3.63 13.50 33.45
C THR A 354 3.32 12.18 34.13
N GLY A 355 4.30 11.28 34.23
CA GLY A 355 4.16 10.03 34.98
C GLY A 355 3.88 10.26 36.47
N HIS A 356 4.60 11.20 37.10
CA HIS A 356 4.42 11.51 38.52
C HIS A 356 3.05 12.18 38.80
N GLY A 357 2.61 13.09 37.95
CA GLY A 357 1.31 13.76 38.07
C GLY A 357 0.13 12.79 37.99
N PHE A 358 0.19 11.79 37.09
CA PHE A 358 -0.84 10.75 37.01
C PHE A 358 -0.87 9.89 38.29
N ALA A 359 0.29 9.45 38.78
CA ALA A 359 0.40 8.62 39.98
C ALA A 359 -0.07 9.32 41.28
N VAL A 360 -0.04 10.66 41.32
CA VAL A 360 -0.63 11.45 42.42
C VAL A 360 -2.15 11.55 42.28
N ARG A 361 -2.67 11.76 41.06
CA ARG A 361 -4.12 11.86 40.79
C ARG A 361 -4.85 10.54 41.07
N ASP A 362 -4.27 9.41 40.69
CA ASP A 362 -4.87 8.07 40.85
C ASP A 362 -4.97 7.63 42.33
N ARG A 363 -4.20 8.24 43.23
CA ARG A 363 -4.30 8.04 44.71
C ARG A 363 -5.40 8.91 45.36
N GLY A 364 -6.11 9.72 44.57
CA GLY A 364 -7.07 10.72 45.06
C GLY A 364 -8.38 10.18 45.61
N GLU A 365 -8.76 8.94 45.29
CA GLU A 365 -9.97 8.29 45.81
C GLU A 365 -9.62 6.97 46.53
N PRO A 366 -9.83 6.85 47.85
CA PRO A 366 -9.63 5.61 48.59
C PRO A 366 -10.80 4.63 48.37
N GLY A 367 -10.92 4.11 47.14
CA GLY A 367 -11.73 2.92 46.85
C GLY A 367 -10.99 1.66 47.30
N ALA A 368 -11.65 0.81 48.09
CA ALA A 368 -10.99 -0.24 48.88
C ALA A 368 -10.44 -1.46 48.10
N ASP A 369 -10.63 -1.52 46.78
CA ASP A 369 -10.26 -2.67 45.94
C ASP A 369 -9.26 -2.27 44.83
N ALA A 370 -8.01 -2.04 45.22
CA ALA A 370 -6.89 -1.95 44.27
C ALA A 370 -6.34 -3.37 44.00
N PRO A 371 -6.46 -3.93 42.78
CA PRO A 371 -5.87 -5.22 42.47
C PRO A 371 -4.34 -5.13 42.52
N GLU A 372 -3.69 -6.06 43.23
CA GLU A 372 -2.23 -6.19 43.19
C GLU A 372 -1.77 -6.40 41.74
N VAL A 373 -1.14 -5.38 41.16
CA VAL A 373 -0.41 -5.50 39.89
C VAL A 373 0.89 -6.25 40.17
N SER A 374 0.78 -7.57 40.34
CA SER A 374 1.90 -8.48 40.36
C SER A 374 2.67 -8.35 39.04
N VAL A 375 3.87 -7.77 39.11
CA VAL A 375 4.77 -7.60 37.97
C VAL A 375 5.36 -8.95 37.56
N LEU A 376 4.55 -9.79 36.91
CA LEU A 376 4.94 -11.10 36.40
C LEU A 376 5.32 -11.06 34.92
N PHE A 377 6.10 -10.05 34.52
CA PHE A 377 6.82 -10.07 33.25
C PHE A 377 8.07 -10.95 33.38
N LYS A 378 7.86 -12.27 33.46
CA LYS A 378 8.93 -13.25 33.26
C LYS A 378 9.04 -13.49 31.74
N PRO A 379 10.11 -13.06 31.05
CA PRO A 379 10.22 -13.26 29.61
C PRO A 379 10.15 -14.76 29.31
N ARG A 380 9.31 -15.13 28.33
CA ARG A 380 9.28 -16.50 27.79
C ARG A 380 10.63 -16.77 27.15
N GLY A 381 11.50 -17.47 27.87
CA GLY A 381 12.80 -17.87 27.36
C GLY A 381 12.62 -18.76 26.14
N LEU A 382 12.97 -18.24 24.97
CA LEU A 382 13.27 -19.07 23.81
C LEU A 382 14.51 -19.88 24.16
N VAL A 383 14.30 -21.16 24.50
CA VAL A 383 15.38 -22.12 24.70
C VAL A 383 16.00 -22.39 23.34
N GLY A 384 17.05 -21.64 23.01
CA GLY A 384 17.94 -22.00 21.91
C GLY A 384 18.63 -23.34 22.19
N PRO A 385 18.93 -24.15 21.17
CA PRO A 385 19.71 -25.37 21.35
C PRO A 385 21.10 -25.03 21.93
N PRO A 386 21.70 -25.93 22.74
CA PRO A 386 22.97 -25.67 23.38
C PRO A 386 24.10 -25.45 22.35
N PRO A 387 25.11 -24.61 22.66
CA PRO A 387 26.21 -24.35 21.75
C PRO A 387 27.02 -25.62 21.51
N VAL A 388 27.09 -26.05 20.25
CA VAL A 388 27.95 -27.16 19.82
C VAL A 388 29.41 -26.71 20.01
N SER A 389 30.17 -27.44 20.83
CA SER A 389 31.55 -27.08 21.14
C SER A 389 32.42 -27.13 19.89
N ALA A 390 33.07 -26.01 19.55
CA ALA A 390 34.04 -25.97 18.47
C ALA A 390 35.32 -26.72 18.87
N SER A 391 35.49 -27.94 18.35
CA SER A 391 36.78 -28.64 18.45
C SER A 391 37.84 -27.93 17.62
N ALA A 392 39.03 -27.79 18.19
CA ALA A 392 40.19 -27.21 17.53
C ALA A 392 40.64 -28.07 16.34
N VAL A 393 40.86 -27.43 15.19
CA VAL A 393 41.53 -28.04 14.03
C VAL A 393 43.04 -27.74 14.15
N PRO A 394 43.93 -28.74 14.10
CA PRO A 394 45.36 -28.51 14.12
C PRO A 394 45.87 -27.97 12.78
N THR A 395 46.77 -26.99 12.82
CA THR A 395 47.50 -26.47 11.67
C THR A 395 48.51 -27.50 11.14
N GLY A 396 48.42 -27.81 9.84
CA GLY A 396 49.36 -28.65 9.09
C GLY A 396 49.70 -28.03 7.73
N PRO A 397 50.91 -28.25 7.17
CA PRO A 397 51.52 -27.30 6.24
C PRO A 397 51.17 -27.48 4.76
N THR A 398 51.32 -26.37 4.03
CA THR A 398 51.19 -26.18 2.58
C THR A 398 52.09 -27.11 1.75
N PRO A 399 51.56 -27.71 0.66
CA PRO A 399 52.36 -28.14 -0.48
C PRO A 399 52.07 -27.29 -1.73
N THR A 400 53.14 -26.77 -2.34
CA THR A 400 53.14 -26.16 -3.67
C THR A 400 53.12 -27.25 -4.76
N GLY A 401 52.30 -27.08 -5.82
CA GLY A 401 52.29 -27.99 -6.98
C GLY A 401 51.33 -27.53 -8.09
N PRO A 402 51.66 -27.68 -9.39
CA PRO A 402 51.04 -26.91 -10.46
C PRO A 402 49.80 -27.55 -11.13
N THR A 403 48.93 -26.69 -11.65
CA THR A 403 47.73 -27.03 -12.43
C THR A 403 48.06 -27.43 -13.88
N PRO A 404 47.57 -28.57 -14.39
CA PRO A 404 47.51 -28.85 -15.82
C PRO A 404 46.15 -28.46 -16.42
N THR A 405 46.17 -27.82 -17.59
CA THR A 405 45.00 -27.49 -18.41
C THR A 405 44.47 -28.72 -19.17
N GLY A 406 43.15 -28.92 -19.18
CA GLY A 406 42.49 -29.96 -19.98
C GLY A 406 40.99 -29.67 -20.18
N PRO A 407 40.43 -29.80 -21.40
CA PRO A 407 39.05 -29.37 -21.69
C PRO A 407 37.98 -30.45 -21.39
N SER A 408 36.81 -30.01 -20.94
CA SER A 408 35.63 -30.86 -20.74
C SER A 408 35.03 -31.37 -22.06
N PRO A 409 34.59 -32.64 -22.15
CA PRO A 409 33.94 -33.18 -23.33
C PRO A 409 32.45 -32.80 -23.41
N THR A 410 32.00 -32.52 -24.63
CA THR A 410 30.58 -32.26 -24.95
C THR A 410 29.80 -33.57 -25.02
N VAL A 411 28.80 -33.76 -24.16
CA VAL A 411 27.87 -34.90 -24.25
C VAL A 411 26.74 -34.56 -25.23
N LYS A 412 26.65 -35.32 -26.32
CA LYS A 412 25.48 -35.34 -27.22
C LYS A 412 24.48 -36.37 -26.71
N ASN A 413 23.23 -35.95 -26.47
CA ASN A 413 22.11 -36.89 -26.32
C ASN A 413 21.44 -37.09 -27.69
N GLU A 414 21.58 -38.28 -28.25
CA GLU A 414 20.79 -38.75 -29.39
C GLU A 414 19.61 -39.60 -28.87
N PHE A 415 18.39 -39.25 -29.27
CA PHE A 415 17.19 -40.07 -29.03
C PHE A 415 16.93 -40.96 -30.26
N PRO A 416 16.71 -42.27 -30.09
CA PRO A 416 16.24 -43.14 -31.18
C PRO A 416 14.70 -43.03 -31.36
N PRO A 417 14.18 -43.15 -32.59
CA PRO A 417 12.74 -43.11 -32.85
C PRO A 417 12.10 -44.51 -32.91
N GLY A 418 10.82 -44.59 -32.53
CA GLY A 418 9.86 -45.54 -33.13
C GLY A 418 9.57 -46.83 -32.35
N ALA A 419 8.35 -46.92 -31.82
CA ALA A 419 7.59 -48.17 -31.73
C ALA A 419 6.08 -47.84 -31.67
N GLU A 420 5.34 -48.23 -32.71
CA GLU A 420 3.87 -48.27 -32.69
C GLU A 420 3.41 -49.53 -31.94
N ALA A 421 2.30 -49.47 -31.19
CA ALA A 421 1.21 -50.46 -31.27
C ALA A 421 0.13 -50.32 -30.17
N SER A 422 -1.13 -50.37 -30.64
CA SER A 422 -2.25 -51.11 -30.06
C SER A 422 -2.79 -50.78 -28.65
N VAL A 423 -3.90 -50.03 -28.67
CA VAL A 423 -5.22 -50.44 -28.11
C VAL A 423 -5.21 -51.40 -26.91
N ARG A 424 -5.60 -50.87 -25.75
CA ARG A 424 -6.53 -51.57 -24.84
C ARG A 424 -7.40 -50.58 -24.07
N SER A 425 -8.69 -50.58 -24.40
CA SER A 425 -9.73 -49.94 -23.61
C SER A 425 -9.99 -50.76 -22.33
N SER A 426 -9.82 -50.14 -21.16
CA SER A 426 -10.36 -50.66 -19.90
C SER A 426 -11.29 -49.63 -19.30
N SER A 427 -12.58 -49.91 -19.40
CA SER A 427 -13.67 -49.19 -18.74
C SER A 427 -13.46 -49.12 -17.23
N SER A 428 -13.52 -47.90 -16.68
CA SER A 428 -13.70 -47.63 -15.26
C SER A 428 -14.96 -46.79 -15.09
N GLU A 429 -16.12 -47.46 -15.17
CA GLU A 429 -17.36 -46.90 -14.62
C GLU A 429 -17.18 -46.77 -13.11
N ASN A 430 -17.03 -45.54 -12.62
CA ASN A 430 -17.29 -45.18 -11.23
C ASN A 430 -17.87 -43.77 -11.20
N ALA A 431 -18.94 -43.60 -10.44
CA ALA A 431 -19.80 -42.43 -10.52
C ALA A 431 -19.11 -41.16 -10.00
N HIS A 432 -18.79 -40.23 -10.91
CA HIS A 432 -18.64 -38.83 -10.54
C HIS A 432 -19.98 -38.13 -10.71
N GLU A 433 -20.58 -37.75 -9.58
CA GLU A 433 -21.72 -36.84 -9.54
C GLU A 433 -21.46 -35.61 -10.41
N HIS A 434 -22.43 -35.20 -11.22
CA HIS A 434 -22.31 -34.06 -12.11
C HIS A 434 -22.17 -32.75 -11.32
N GLY A 435 -20.92 -32.39 -11.01
CA GLY A 435 -20.57 -31.07 -10.48
C GLY A 435 -20.96 -30.01 -11.50
N VAL A 436 -22.16 -29.44 -11.34
CA VAL A 436 -22.73 -28.42 -12.23
C VAL A 436 -21.72 -27.30 -12.38
N GLN A 437 -21.17 -27.15 -13.59
CA GLN A 437 -20.13 -26.18 -13.87
C GLN A 437 -20.64 -24.78 -13.52
N ARG A 438 -20.00 -24.14 -12.54
CA ARG A 438 -20.44 -22.83 -12.04
C ARG A 438 -20.37 -21.81 -13.17
N ALA A 439 -21.47 -21.11 -13.41
CA ALA A 439 -21.52 -20.03 -14.39
C ALA A 439 -20.43 -18.99 -14.12
N ARG A 440 -19.78 -18.53 -15.20
CA ARG A 440 -18.79 -17.44 -15.15
C ARG A 440 -19.43 -16.19 -14.55
N ARG A 441 -18.71 -15.53 -13.64
CA ARG A 441 -19.09 -14.24 -13.04
C ARG A 441 -18.35 -13.11 -13.70
N ILE A 442 -19.04 -11.97 -13.81
CA ILE A 442 -18.59 -10.74 -14.44
C ILE A 442 -18.76 -9.64 -13.39
N VAL A 443 -17.67 -8.95 -13.03
CA VAL A 443 -17.69 -7.84 -12.08
C VAL A 443 -17.70 -6.55 -12.87
N VAL A 444 -18.90 -6.00 -13.08
CA VAL A 444 -19.14 -4.76 -13.85
C VAL A 444 -20.22 -3.95 -13.13
N PRO A 445 -20.07 -2.62 -12.99
CA PRO A 445 -21.16 -1.76 -12.52
C PRO A 445 -22.32 -1.82 -13.53
N VAL A 446 -23.42 -2.42 -13.09
CA VAL A 446 -24.69 -2.47 -13.82
C VAL A 446 -25.75 -1.96 -12.86
N ASP A 447 -26.49 -0.94 -13.27
CA ASP A 447 -27.65 -0.47 -12.51
C ASP A 447 -28.77 -1.50 -12.62
N VAL A 448 -29.43 -1.81 -11.50
CA VAL A 448 -30.60 -2.69 -11.49
C VAL A 448 -31.69 -2.12 -10.58
N GLU A 449 -32.93 -2.08 -11.10
CA GLU A 449 -34.11 -1.85 -10.29
C GLU A 449 -34.77 -3.20 -9.95
N LEU A 450 -35.09 -3.42 -8.67
CA LEU A 450 -35.83 -4.57 -8.20
C LEU A 450 -37.28 -4.18 -7.96
N HIS A 451 -38.22 -4.84 -8.62
CA HIS A 451 -39.64 -4.72 -8.38
C HIS A 451 -40.13 -5.94 -7.60
N VAL A 452 -40.66 -5.70 -6.39
CA VAL A 452 -41.15 -6.72 -5.46
C VAL A 452 -42.68 -6.85 -5.59
N PRO A 453 -43.26 -8.05 -5.48
CA PRO A 453 -44.71 -8.25 -5.42
C PRO A 453 -45.34 -7.34 -4.37
N GLY A 454 -46.39 -6.61 -4.76
CA GLY A 454 -46.94 -5.49 -3.98
C GLY A 454 -46.60 -4.10 -4.54
N GLY A 455 -45.80 -4.02 -5.61
CA GLY A 455 -45.59 -2.78 -6.38
C GLY A 455 -44.51 -1.85 -5.84
N ALA A 456 -43.79 -2.26 -4.77
CA ALA A 456 -42.59 -1.55 -4.33
C ALA A 456 -41.44 -1.83 -5.29
N SER A 457 -40.73 -0.78 -5.71
CA SER A 457 -39.46 -0.89 -6.39
C SER A 457 -38.35 -0.11 -5.69
N PHE A 458 -37.10 -0.49 -5.93
CA PHE A 458 -35.91 0.19 -5.43
C PHE A 458 -34.69 -0.14 -6.29
N ALA A 459 -33.80 0.84 -6.44
CA ALA A 459 -32.50 0.66 -7.06
C ALA A 459 -31.59 -0.21 -6.18
N ALA A 460 -30.66 -0.91 -6.82
CA ALA A 460 -29.63 -1.71 -6.18
C ALA A 460 -28.33 -1.70 -6.96
N VAL A 461 -27.22 -2.01 -6.28
CA VAL A 461 -25.90 -2.09 -6.89
C VAL A 461 -25.58 -3.54 -7.23
N VAL A 462 -25.28 -3.84 -8.50
CA VAL A 462 -24.78 -5.15 -8.92
C VAL A 462 -23.31 -5.32 -8.53
N ARG A 463 -23.02 -6.34 -7.74
CA ARG A 463 -21.65 -6.75 -7.38
C ARG A 463 -21.05 -7.70 -8.41
N ASP A 464 -21.80 -8.75 -8.78
CA ASP A 464 -21.40 -9.68 -9.82
C ASP A 464 -22.61 -10.19 -10.62
N LEU A 465 -22.43 -10.36 -11.93
CA LEU A 465 -23.44 -10.78 -12.89
C LEU A 465 -23.00 -12.08 -13.58
N SER A 466 -23.94 -12.98 -13.86
CA SER A 466 -23.69 -14.26 -14.50
C SER A 466 -24.90 -14.68 -15.36
N VAL A 467 -24.71 -15.63 -16.27
CA VAL A 467 -25.84 -16.20 -17.05
C VAL A 467 -26.90 -16.91 -16.17
N SER A 468 -26.57 -17.27 -14.93
CA SER A 468 -27.50 -17.89 -13.98
C SER A 468 -28.24 -16.91 -13.06
N GLY A 469 -27.79 -15.65 -12.98
CA GLY A 469 -28.31 -14.70 -11.99
C GLY A 469 -27.32 -13.59 -11.65
N VAL A 470 -27.71 -12.76 -10.70
CA VAL A 470 -27.02 -11.54 -10.28
C VAL A 470 -26.87 -11.49 -8.76
N PHE A 471 -25.77 -10.94 -8.27
CA PHE A 471 -25.61 -10.60 -6.85
C PHE A 471 -25.82 -9.09 -6.67
N VAL A 472 -26.83 -8.71 -5.89
CA VAL A 472 -27.21 -7.31 -5.64
C VAL A 472 -26.96 -6.93 -4.18
N VAL A 473 -26.58 -5.68 -3.94
CA VAL A 473 -26.47 -5.07 -2.61
C VAL A 473 -27.63 -4.09 -2.45
N VAL A 474 -28.36 -4.19 -1.34
CA VAL A 474 -29.56 -3.39 -1.03
C VAL A 474 -29.69 -3.15 0.47
N ASP A 475 -30.15 -1.96 0.85
CA ASP A 475 -30.36 -1.56 2.24
C ASP A 475 -31.69 -2.05 2.84
N ARG A 476 -32.36 -2.99 2.15
CA ARG A 476 -33.63 -3.58 2.57
C ARG A 476 -33.51 -5.08 2.73
N ASP A 477 -34.09 -5.59 3.81
CA ASP A 477 -34.18 -7.02 4.04
C ASP A 477 -35.20 -7.65 3.07
N LEU A 478 -34.72 -8.63 2.29
CA LEU A 478 -35.52 -9.41 1.35
C LEU A 478 -35.60 -10.87 1.80
N GLU A 479 -36.81 -11.44 1.80
CA GLU A 479 -37.01 -12.84 2.17
C GLU A 479 -36.49 -13.79 1.07
N ILE A 480 -35.74 -14.81 1.48
CA ILE A 480 -35.27 -15.86 0.57
C ILE A 480 -36.48 -16.65 0.05
N GLY A 481 -36.55 -16.85 -1.25
CA GLY A 481 -37.70 -17.43 -1.95
C GLY A 481 -38.60 -16.41 -2.64
N THR A 482 -38.51 -15.12 -2.28
CA THR A 482 -39.28 -14.04 -2.92
C THR A 482 -39.00 -13.98 -4.42
N SER A 483 -40.06 -14.08 -5.23
CA SER A 483 -40.02 -13.76 -6.66
C SER A 483 -39.94 -12.25 -6.85
N VAL A 484 -39.07 -11.77 -7.72
CA VAL A 484 -38.89 -10.35 -8.06
C VAL A 484 -38.79 -10.19 -9.58
N THR A 485 -39.13 -9.02 -10.09
CA THR A 485 -38.77 -8.62 -11.46
C THR A 485 -37.54 -7.72 -11.37
N LEU A 486 -36.53 -8.00 -12.19
CA LEU A 486 -35.32 -7.20 -12.31
C LEU A 486 -35.37 -6.39 -13.60
N GLU A 487 -35.10 -5.08 -13.53
CA GLU A 487 -34.79 -4.24 -14.69
C GLU A 487 -33.28 -3.97 -14.70
N LEU A 488 -32.54 -4.64 -15.60
CA LEU A 488 -31.08 -4.55 -15.70
C LEU A 488 -30.68 -3.59 -16.83
N HIS A 489 -29.87 -2.58 -16.51
CA HIS A 489 -29.41 -1.58 -17.47
C HIS A 489 -27.99 -1.91 -17.97
N ILE A 490 -27.88 -2.87 -18.89
CA ILE A 490 -26.59 -3.41 -19.35
C ILE A 490 -25.94 -2.46 -20.39
N PRO A 491 -24.64 -2.12 -20.25
CA PRO A 491 -23.90 -1.37 -21.27
C PRO A 491 -23.91 -2.06 -22.64
N GLY A 492 -24.21 -1.32 -23.70
CA GLY A 492 -24.24 -1.81 -25.07
C GLY A 492 -22.83 -2.01 -25.66
N SER A 493 -22.77 -2.18 -26.99
CA SER A 493 -21.50 -2.29 -27.73
C SER A 493 -20.92 -0.94 -28.14
N GLU A 494 -21.77 0.10 -28.24
CA GLU A 494 -21.35 1.46 -28.56
C GLU A 494 -21.09 2.27 -27.27
N PRO A 495 -20.09 3.17 -27.25
CA PRO A 495 -19.86 4.06 -26.12
C PRO A 495 -21.15 4.81 -25.72
N LEU A 496 -21.40 4.93 -24.41
CA LEU A 496 -22.59 5.57 -23.83
C LEU A 496 -23.95 4.90 -24.14
N SER A 497 -23.98 3.81 -24.92
CA SER A 497 -25.22 3.05 -25.15
C SER A 497 -25.56 2.14 -23.97
N GLN A 498 -26.84 2.06 -23.62
CA GLN A 498 -27.35 1.23 -22.52
C GLN A 498 -28.62 0.52 -22.99
N SER A 499 -28.72 -0.78 -22.75
CA SER A 499 -29.87 -1.61 -23.11
C SER A 499 -30.56 -2.10 -21.84
N ILE A 500 -31.86 -1.89 -21.77
CA ILE A 500 -32.70 -2.27 -20.64
C ILE A 500 -33.26 -3.68 -20.89
N TYR A 501 -33.14 -4.55 -19.89
CA TYR A 501 -33.65 -5.92 -19.93
C TYR A 501 -34.46 -6.23 -18.68
N HIS A 502 -35.71 -6.67 -18.86
CA HIS A 502 -36.51 -7.18 -17.75
C HIS A 502 -36.38 -8.70 -17.62
N SER A 503 -36.23 -9.22 -16.41
CA SER A 503 -36.25 -10.66 -16.13
C SER A 503 -36.99 -10.95 -14.84
N ALA A 504 -37.85 -11.98 -14.87
CA ALA A 504 -38.28 -12.63 -13.63
C ALA A 504 -37.06 -13.28 -12.95
N ALA A 505 -37.04 -13.23 -11.62
CA ALA A 505 -35.95 -13.77 -10.81
C ALA A 505 -36.45 -14.14 -9.41
N ARG A 506 -35.61 -14.81 -8.62
CA ARG A 506 -35.93 -15.22 -7.24
C ARG A 506 -34.75 -15.02 -6.31
N ILE A 507 -34.99 -14.44 -5.13
CA ILE A 507 -33.98 -14.33 -4.07
C ILE A 507 -33.60 -15.76 -3.62
N ALA A 508 -32.37 -16.19 -3.88
CA ALA A 508 -31.93 -17.56 -3.63
C ALA A 508 -31.09 -17.71 -2.35
N ARG A 509 -30.40 -16.64 -1.93
CA ARG A 509 -29.59 -16.61 -0.69
C ARG A 509 -29.25 -15.19 -0.26
N ARG A 510 -29.07 -14.98 1.05
CA ARG A 510 -28.44 -13.77 1.63
C ARG A 510 -26.97 -14.05 1.92
N ALA A 511 -26.09 -13.07 1.74
CA ALA A 511 -24.68 -13.15 2.13
C ALA A 511 -24.13 -11.74 2.44
N GLY A 512 -23.89 -11.45 3.72
CA GLY A 512 -23.56 -10.09 4.16
C GLY A 512 -24.73 -9.13 3.92
N ASN A 513 -24.42 -7.94 3.39
CA ASN A 513 -25.37 -6.88 2.99
C ASN A 513 -26.00 -7.09 1.60
N GLY A 514 -25.88 -8.28 1.00
CA GLY A 514 -26.40 -8.53 -0.35
C GLY A 514 -27.07 -9.88 -0.54
N TYR A 515 -27.71 -10.01 -1.69
CA TYR A 515 -28.57 -11.11 -2.07
C TYR A 515 -28.12 -11.72 -3.39
N GLY A 516 -27.98 -13.05 -3.41
CA GLY A 516 -27.85 -13.81 -4.65
C GLY A 516 -29.24 -14.04 -5.25
N VAL A 517 -29.50 -13.46 -6.40
CA VAL A 517 -30.77 -13.52 -7.12
C VAL A 517 -30.59 -14.39 -8.37
N VAL A 518 -31.39 -15.44 -8.50
CA VAL A 518 -31.32 -16.41 -9.61
C VAL A 518 -32.39 -16.05 -10.63
N PHE A 519 -32.04 -16.00 -11.92
CA PHE A 519 -33.02 -15.72 -12.98
C PHE A 519 -34.02 -16.88 -13.12
N VAL A 520 -35.28 -16.54 -13.36
CA VAL A 520 -36.35 -17.51 -13.61
C VAL A 520 -36.80 -17.34 -15.05
N ALA A 521 -36.41 -18.28 -15.91
CA ALA A 521 -36.64 -18.24 -17.37
C ALA A 521 -36.23 -16.91 -18.05
N PRO A 522 -34.95 -16.48 -17.95
CA PRO A 522 -34.48 -15.24 -18.57
C PRO A 522 -34.57 -15.27 -20.11
N ASP A 523 -34.85 -14.11 -20.72
CA ASP A 523 -34.83 -13.96 -22.18
C ASP A 523 -33.43 -14.29 -22.74
N ALA A 524 -33.38 -15.06 -23.83
CA ALA A 524 -32.17 -15.33 -24.60
C ALA A 524 -31.47 -14.05 -25.11
N LYS A 525 -32.17 -12.91 -25.22
CA LYS A 525 -31.55 -11.59 -25.45
C LYS A 525 -30.71 -11.12 -24.26
N LEU A 526 -31.23 -11.22 -23.03
CA LEU A 526 -30.50 -10.89 -21.80
C LEU A 526 -29.28 -11.80 -21.64
N LEU A 527 -29.45 -13.12 -21.82
CA LEU A 527 -28.33 -14.07 -21.72
C LEU A 527 -27.21 -13.76 -22.72
N ARG A 528 -27.54 -13.39 -23.96
CA ARG A 528 -26.55 -12.95 -24.96
C ARG A 528 -25.88 -11.62 -24.59
N ALA A 529 -26.61 -10.67 -24.03
CA ALA A 529 -26.04 -9.41 -23.55
C ALA A 529 -25.04 -9.62 -22.41
N ILE A 530 -25.37 -10.49 -21.44
CA ILE A 530 -24.46 -10.87 -20.34
C ILE A 530 -23.22 -11.58 -20.88
N ALA A 531 -23.38 -12.53 -21.81
CA ALA A 531 -22.25 -13.23 -22.43
C ALA A 531 -21.31 -12.26 -23.17
N ALA A 532 -21.86 -11.39 -24.02
CA ALA A 532 -21.08 -10.39 -24.75
C ALA A 532 -20.39 -9.36 -23.82
N LEU A 533 -21.04 -8.95 -22.73
CA LEU A 533 -20.41 -8.14 -21.69
C LEU A 533 -19.21 -8.87 -21.06
N GLY A 534 -19.38 -10.16 -20.76
CA GLY A 534 -18.33 -11.01 -20.21
C GLY A 534 -17.12 -11.20 -21.13
N GLU A 535 -17.33 -11.23 -22.45
CA GLU A 535 -16.25 -11.26 -23.45
C GLU A 535 -15.51 -9.92 -23.52
N ARG A 536 -16.21 -8.78 -23.47
CA ARG A 536 -15.58 -7.44 -23.45
C ARG A 536 -14.77 -7.17 -22.18
N CYS A 537 -15.17 -7.77 -21.06
CA CYS A 537 -14.50 -7.60 -19.77
C CYS A 537 -13.40 -8.64 -19.50
N ASP A 538 -13.02 -9.45 -20.49
CA ASP A 538 -11.98 -10.49 -20.35
C ASP A 538 -10.62 -10.01 -20.87
N PRO A 539 -9.69 -9.56 -19.99
CA PRO A 539 -8.42 -8.95 -20.43
C PRO A 539 -7.48 -9.95 -21.13
N VAL A 540 -7.75 -11.25 -21.04
CA VAL A 540 -6.86 -12.32 -21.49
C VAL A 540 -6.94 -12.58 -23.01
N ARG A 541 -7.90 -11.98 -23.73
CA ARG A 541 -8.06 -12.11 -25.19
C ARG A 541 -7.77 -10.83 -25.99
N GLY A 542 -6.83 -10.01 -25.52
CA GLY A 542 -6.26 -8.92 -26.33
C GLY A 542 -5.55 -9.46 -27.57
N ALA A 543 -6.17 -9.29 -28.75
CA ALA A 543 -5.46 -9.48 -30.02
C ALA A 543 -4.31 -8.47 -30.14
N PRO A 544 -3.13 -8.84 -30.68
CA PRO A 544 -1.97 -7.96 -30.74
C PRO A 544 -2.24 -6.78 -31.70
N GLY A 545 -2.59 -5.62 -31.13
CA GLY A 545 -2.78 -4.37 -31.88
C GLY A 545 -3.96 -3.49 -31.44
N ALA A 546 -4.86 -3.95 -30.58
CA ALA A 546 -5.98 -3.13 -30.09
C ALA A 546 -5.57 -2.27 -28.88
N ASN A 547 -5.78 -0.94 -28.97
CA ASN A 547 -5.59 -0.04 -27.83
C ASN A 547 -6.58 -0.37 -26.70
N PRO A 548 -6.16 -0.34 -25.41
CA PRO A 548 -7.08 -0.46 -24.30
C PRO A 548 -7.99 0.79 -24.25
N VAL A 549 -9.30 0.58 -24.37
CA VAL A 549 -10.29 1.65 -24.23
C VAL A 549 -10.37 2.08 -22.76
N SER A 550 -10.34 3.39 -22.52
CA SER A 550 -10.47 4.01 -21.20
C SER A 550 -11.79 3.63 -20.53
N SER A 551 -11.75 3.32 -19.23
CA SER A 551 -12.95 3.18 -18.41
C SER A 551 -13.53 4.55 -18.08
N GLU A 552 -14.16 5.19 -19.06
CA GLU A 552 -14.82 6.49 -18.87
C GLU A 552 -16.15 6.33 -18.12
N ARG A 553 -16.22 7.00 -16.96
CA ARG A 553 -17.39 7.04 -16.08
C ARG A 553 -18.34 8.12 -16.60
N VAL A 554 -19.60 7.76 -16.83
CA VAL A 554 -20.61 8.68 -17.37
C VAL A 554 -21.33 9.39 -16.22
N ASP A 555 -20.94 10.64 -15.93
CA ASP A 555 -21.74 11.51 -15.07
C ASP A 555 -22.97 12.00 -15.84
N ARG A 556 -24.18 11.73 -15.31
CA ARG A 556 -25.44 12.09 -15.96
C ARG A 556 -26.02 13.37 -15.35
N VAL A 557 -26.25 14.37 -16.21
CA VAL A 557 -26.92 15.63 -15.86
C VAL A 557 -28.40 15.38 -15.55
N PHE A 558 -28.91 15.99 -14.47
CA PHE A 558 -30.28 15.85 -14.01
C PHE A 558 -31.33 16.31 -15.05
N ALA A 559 -32.31 15.45 -15.33
CA ALA A 559 -33.55 15.84 -15.98
C ALA A 559 -34.55 16.38 -14.93
N GLN A 560 -35.13 17.55 -15.17
CA GLN A 560 -36.14 18.14 -14.30
C GLN A 560 -37.54 17.63 -14.67
N SER A 561 -38.17 16.84 -13.80
CA SER A 561 -39.60 16.57 -13.88
C SER A 561 -40.40 17.72 -13.28
N GLN A 562 -41.28 18.33 -14.08
CA GLN A 562 -42.24 19.34 -13.62
C GLN A 562 -43.38 18.67 -12.84
N MET A 563 -43.84 19.33 -11.78
CA MET A 563 -45.07 19.02 -11.06
C MET A 563 -45.92 20.31 -10.99
N PRO A 564 -47.25 20.24 -11.15
CA PRO A 564 -48.10 21.42 -11.30
C PRO A 564 -48.48 22.08 -9.97
N LEU A 565 -48.81 23.37 -10.05
CA LEU A 565 -49.47 24.17 -9.00
C LEU A 565 -50.97 23.84 -8.92
N GLU A 566 -51.54 23.82 -7.71
CA GLU A 566 -52.84 24.47 -7.45
C GLU A 566 -53.09 24.72 -5.94
N ASP A 567 -54.12 25.54 -5.65
CA ASP A 567 -54.34 26.30 -4.41
C ASP A 567 -55.05 25.58 -3.26
N SER A 568 -54.74 25.96 -2.00
CA SER A 568 -55.77 26.60 -1.12
C SER A 568 -55.32 27.06 0.29
N SER A 569 -55.39 28.37 0.48
CA SER A 569 -56.08 29.09 1.57
C SER A 569 -56.23 28.48 2.99
N ARG A 570 -55.56 29.08 4.00
CA ARG A 570 -56.20 29.55 5.25
C ARG A 570 -55.33 30.48 6.12
N ALA A 571 -55.95 31.55 6.62
CA ALA A 571 -55.52 32.49 7.68
C ALA A 571 -56.80 32.82 8.52
N PRO A 572 -56.79 33.63 9.62
CA PRO A 572 -55.72 34.37 10.32
C PRO A 572 -55.38 33.71 11.69
N ALA A 573 -54.73 34.29 12.73
CA ALA A 573 -54.26 35.65 13.08
C ALA A 573 -52.98 35.53 14.00
N ALA A 574 -52.33 36.55 14.58
CA ALA A 574 -52.59 37.99 14.70
C ALA A 574 -51.25 38.82 14.72
N ALA A 575 -51.07 39.74 15.68
CA ALA A 575 -49.92 40.64 15.87
C ALA A 575 -49.69 40.92 17.39
N PRO A 576 -48.73 41.76 17.87
CA PRO A 576 -47.72 42.56 17.15
C PRO A 576 -46.28 42.60 17.76
N ALA A 577 -45.30 43.07 16.96
CA ALA A 577 -44.17 43.89 17.42
C ALA A 577 -43.47 44.54 16.20
N PRO A 578 -43.02 45.81 16.26
CA PRO A 578 -42.43 46.49 15.11
C PRO A 578 -40.98 46.05 14.91
N ARG A 579 -40.72 45.20 13.91
CA ARG A 579 -39.37 45.03 13.37
C ARG A 579 -39.14 46.09 12.30
N THR A 580 -38.06 46.85 12.45
CA THR A 580 -37.54 47.79 11.46
C THR A 580 -37.43 47.09 10.11
N LEU A 581 -38.21 47.56 9.13
CA LEU A 581 -38.14 47.09 7.75
C LEU A 581 -36.84 47.61 7.13
N VAL A 582 -35.77 46.81 7.28
CA VAL A 582 -34.61 46.92 6.41
C VAL A 582 -35.12 46.56 5.01
N ASN A 583 -35.09 47.53 4.09
CA ASN A 583 -35.38 47.31 2.68
C ASN A 583 -34.25 46.47 2.06
N VAL A 584 -34.32 45.16 2.28
CA VAL A 584 -33.49 44.15 1.62
C VAL A 584 -33.72 44.29 0.12
N THR A 585 -32.70 44.72 -0.61
CA THR A 585 -32.80 44.88 -2.06
C THR A 585 -32.96 43.53 -2.75
N GLU A 586 -33.55 43.53 -3.94
CA GLU A 586 -33.74 42.30 -4.73
C GLU A 586 -32.40 41.57 -5.01
N SER A 587 -31.31 42.33 -5.14
CA SER A 587 -29.94 41.80 -5.23
C SER A 587 -29.49 41.06 -3.97
N GLU A 588 -29.86 41.53 -2.78
CA GLU A 588 -29.54 40.84 -1.52
C GLU A 588 -30.37 39.55 -1.37
N LEU A 589 -31.64 39.54 -1.81
CA LEU A 589 -32.44 38.32 -1.88
C LEU A 589 -31.86 37.30 -2.86
N ALA A 590 -31.35 37.74 -4.02
CA ALA A 590 -30.67 36.86 -4.97
C ALA A 590 -29.40 36.24 -4.37
N LEU A 591 -28.56 37.04 -3.70
CA LEU A 591 -27.37 36.55 -2.99
C LEU A 591 -27.72 35.55 -1.88
N ARG A 592 -28.75 35.82 -1.06
CA ARG A 592 -29.22 34.90 -0.02
C ARG A 592 -29.70 33.56 -0.61
N ARG A 593 -30.38 33.57 -1.77
CA ARG A 593 -30.78 32.35 -2.50
C ARG A 593 -29.55 31.59 -3.02
N GLN A 594 -28.56 32.28 -3.59
CA GLN A 594 -27.31 31.67 -4.07
C GLN A 594 -26.50 31.04 -2.93
N ILE A 595 -26.39 31.72 -1.78
CA ILE A 595 -25.74 31.17 -0.57
C ILE A 595 -26.48 29.91 -0.08
N SER A 596 -27.81 29.94 0.01
CA SER A 596 -28.60 28.75 0.41
C SER A 596 -28.45 27.57 -0.56
N MET A 597 -28.28 27.84 -1.87
CA MET A 597 -28.00 26.80 -2.86
C MET A 597 -26.59 26.22 -2.68
N LEU A 598 -25.58 27.06 -2.46
CA LEU A 598 -24.20 26.62 -2.23
C LEU A 598 -24.06 25.84 -0.92
N GLN A 599 -24.74 26.26 0.15
CA GLN A 599 -24.78 25.54 1.42
C GLN A 599 -25.42 24.16 1.29
N ARG A 600 -26.51 24.03 0.51
CA ARG A 600 -27.09 22.71 0.18
C ARG A 600 -26.12 21.84 -0.61
N LYS A 601 -25.56 22.35 -1.70
CA LYS A 601 -24.55 21.61 -2.50
C LYS A 601 -23.35 21.16 -1.66
N LEU A 602 -22.90 21.97 -0.70
CA LEU A 602 -21.83 21.60 0.23
C LEU A 602 -22.27 20.47 1.18
N ALA A 603 -23.47 20.55 1.76
CA ALA A 603 -24.00 19.52 2.65
C ALA A 603 -24.25 18.18 1.91
N ASP A 604 -24.74 18.23 0.67
CA ASP A 604 -24.94 17.04 -0.17
C ASP A 604 -23.59 16.40 -0.53
N ALA A 605 -22.60 17.21 -0.95
CA ALA A 605 -21.24 16.73 -1.21
C ALA A 605 -20.54 16.15 0.04
N GLN A 606 -20.80 16.71 1.23
CA GLN A 606 -20.31 16.18 2.50
C GLN A 606 -20.96 14.83 2.86
N ARG A 607 -22.27 14.66 2.57
CA ARG A 607 -22.96 13.37 2.74
C ARG A 607 -22.44 12.33 1.75
N ASP A 608 -22.25 12.69 0.48
CA ASP A 608 -21.68 11.78 -0.53
C ASP A 608 -20.25 11.35 -0.19
N LEU A 609 -19.45 12.25 0.40
CA LEU A 609 -18.12 11.92 0.89
C LEU A 609 -18.17 10.96 2.08
N ALA A 610 -19.08 11.18 3.05
CA ALA A 610 -19.27 10.28 4.18
C ALA A 610 -19.72 8.88 3.75
N ASN A 611 -20.63 8.78 2.79
CA ASN A 611 -21.08 7.50 2.22
C ASN A 611 -19.93 6.74 1.54
N LYS A 612 -19.08 7.45 0.76
CA LYS A 612 -17.87 6.86 0.16
C LYS A 612 -16.83 6.44 1.20
N ASP A 613 -16.76 7.16 2.31
CA ASP A 613 -15.86 6.81 3.41
C ASP A 613 -16.29 5.53 4.13
N GLU A 614 -17.60 5.30 4.28
CA GLU A 614 -18.17 4.05 4.79
C GLU A 614 -17.97 2.89 3.79
N GLU A 615 -18.21 3.10 2.49
CA GLU A 615 -17.92 2.11 1.44
C GLU A 615 -16.45 1.67 1.48
N LEU A 616 -15.51 2.63 1.55
CA LEU A 616 -14.08 2.34 1.68
C LEU A 616 -13.73 1.60 2.96
N ALA A 617 -14.39 1.89 4.10
CA ALA A 617 -14.17 1.16 5.35
C ALA A 617 -14.58 -0.32 5.22
N THR A 618 -15.76 -0.60 4.65
CA THR A 618 -16.23 -1.99 4.46
C THR A 618 -15.34 -2.78 3.49
N GLU A 619 -14.79 -2.15 2.45
CA GLU A 619 -13.84 -2.79 1.55
C GLU A 619 -12.47 -3.05 2.22
N VAL A 620 -12.01 -2.17 3.11
CA VAL A 620 -10.80 -2.40 3.93
C VAL A 620 -11.02 -3.57 4.89
N GLU A 621 -12.13 -3.63 5.62
CA GLU A 621 -12.46 -4.76 6.49
C GLU A 621 -12.48 -6.09 5.71
N LYS A 622 -13.18 -6.12 4.58
CA LYS A 622 -13.23 -7.27 3.67
C LYS A 622 -11.84 -7.69 3.16
N ARG A 623 -10.95 -6.74 2.86
CA ARG A 623 -9.56 -7.02 2.46
C ARG A 623 -8.72 -7.57 3.62
N THR A 624 -8.86 -7.04 4.83
CA THR A 624 -8.16 -7.61 6.01
C THR A 624 -8.63 -9.03 6.34
N ALA A 625 -9.93 -9.32 6.18
CA ALA A 625 -10.46 -10.67 6.33
C ALA A 625 -9.91 -11.64 5.25
N LEU A 626 -9.76 -11.19 4.00
CA LEU A 626 -9.12 -11.97 2.93
C LEU A 626 -7.63 -12.22 3.19
N ALA A 627 -6.90 -11.22 3.70
CA ALA A 627 -5.49 -11.38 4.08
C ALA A 627 -5.32 -12.39 5.23
N ALA A 628 -6.18 -12.32 6.26
CA ALA A 628 -6.19 -13.29 7.36
C ALA A 628 -6.50 -14.72 6.86
N ALA A 629 -7.44 -14.88 5.91
CA ALA A 629 -7.75 -16.16 5.29
C ALA A 629 -6.57 -16.70 4.45
N ALA A 630 -5.89 -15.85 3.68
CA ALA A 630 -4.70 -16.22 2.91
C ALA A 630 -3.55 -16.69 3.83
N LYS A 631 -3.32 -15.99 4.95
CA LYS A 631 -2.34 -16.37 5.97
C LYS A 631 -2.67 -17.73 6.59
N ALA A 632 -3.94 -17.99 6.91
CA ALA A 632 -4.39 -19.30 7.40
C ALA A 632 -4.12 -20.42 6.37
N ILE A 633 -4.45 -20.20 5.09
CA ILE A 633 -4.15 -21.15 4.00
C ILE A 633 -2.63 -21.41 3.90
N GLY A 634 -1.80 -20.37 3.97
CA GLY A 634 -0.33 -20.50 3.98
C GLY A 634 0.17 -21.45 5.07
N THR A 635 -0.25 -21.23 6.33
CA THR A 635 0.13 -22.12 7.43
C THR A 635 -0.37 -23.56 7.27
N GLN A 636 -1.48 -23.78 6.56
CA GLN A 636 -1.99 -25.11 6.26
C GLN A 636 -1.20 -25.80 5.14
N VAL A 637 -0.77 -25.06 4.12
CA VAL A 637 0.16 -25.56 3.08
C VAL A 637 1.50 -25.94 3.70
N GLU A 638 2.07 -25.11 4.58
CA GLU A 638 3.31 -25.43 5.30
C GLU A 638 3.17 -26.71 6.13
N ARG A 639 2.06 -26.89 6.87
CA ARG A 639 1.77 -28.13 7.62
C ARG A 639 1.65 -29.34 6.69
N GLN A 640 1.00 -29.20 5.53
CA GLN A 640 0.92 -30.26 4.54
C GLN A 640 2.30 -30.60 3.94
N THR A 641 3.13 -29.59 3.65
CA THR A 641 4.51 -29.79 3.15
C THR A 641 5.42 -30.43 4.20
N ALA A 642 5.25 -30.10 5.48
CA ALA A 642 5.95 -30.77 6.58
C ALA A 642 5.49 -32.23 6.72
N ALA A 643 4.18 -32.50 6.62
CA ALA A 643 3.63 -33.85 6.67
C ALA A 643 4.07 -34.72 5.48
N THR A 644 4.12 -34.18 4.25
CA THR A 644 4.62 -34.94 3.10
C THR A 644 6.12 -35.21 3.18
N LYS A 645 6.93 -34.27 3.69
CA LYS A 645 8.35 -34.52 3.98
C LYS A 645 8.56 -35.60 5.03
N ALA A 646 7.76 -35.60 6.11
CA ALA A 646 7.81 -36.64 7.14
C ALA A 646 7.38 -38.01 6.60
N ALA A 647 6.34 -38.06 5.77
CA ALA A 647 5.91 -39.28 5.10
C ALA A 647 6.97 -39.82 4.12
N GLN A 648 7.65 -38.94 3.37
CA GLN A 648 8.75 -39.33 2.49
C GLN A 648 9.91 -39.93 3.29
N ALA A 649 10.36 -39.25 4.36
CA ALA A 649 11.43 -39.76 5.21
C ALA A 649 11.11 -41.14 5.81
N ARG A 650 9.83 -41.40 6.17
CA ARG A 650 9.40 -42.71 6.66
C ARG A 650 9.36 -43.78 5.55
N ASN A 651 9.04 -43.41 4.31
CA ASN A 651 9.15 -44.32 3.16
C ASN A 651 10.61 -44.66 2.85
N ASP A 652 11.52 -43.68 2.96
CA ASP A 652 12.95 -43.88 2.74
C ASP A 652 13.52 -44.83 3.82
N GLU A 653 13.11 -44.68 5.08
CA GLU A 653 13.44 -45.57 6.20
C GLU A 653 12.92 -47.00 5.99
N LEU A 654 11.65 -47.16 5.61
CA LEU A 654 11.05 -48.47 5.28
C LEU A 654 11.73 -49.15 4.07
N THR A 655 12.24 -48.36 3.11
CA THR A 655 12.99 -48.88 1.97
C THR A 655 14.34 -49.44 2.43
N ALA A 656 15.04 -48.75 3.34
CA ALA A 656 16.27 -49.25 3.94
C ALA A 656 16.06 -50.52 4.77
N GLU A 657 14.98 -50.59 5.59
CA GLU A 657 14.62 -51.82 6.32
C GLU A 657 14.36 -53.01 5.38
N LEU A 658 13.69 -52.78 4.24
CA LEU A 658 13.44 -53.81 3.23
C LEU A 658 14.73 -54.30 2.54
N ASP A 659 15.66 -53.39 2.24
CA ASP A 659 16.95 -53.76 1.66
C ASP A 659 17.83 -54.53 2.65
N GLU A 660 17.83 -54.19 3.95
CA GLU A 660 18.50 -54.97 4.99
C GLU A 660 17.90 -56.38 5.14
N LEU A 661 16.56 -56.50 5.16
CA LEU A 661 15.87 -57.78 5.22
C LEU A 661 16.18 -58.64 3.98
N ARG A 662 16.24 -58.03 2.80
CA ARG A 662 16.64 -58.71 1.56
C ARG A 662 18.08 -59.21 1.62
N ALA A 663 19.02 -58.37 2.07
CA ALA A 663 20.42 -58.77 2.26
C ALA A 663 20.60 -59.84 3.37
N ALA A 664 19.73 -59.88 4.37
CA ALA A 664 19.68 -60.97 5.36
C ALA A 664 19.17 -62.28 4.75
N TYR A 665 18.10 -62.22 3.94
CA TYR A 665 17.55 -63.37 3.23
C TYR A 665 18.53 -63.96 2.20
N GLU A 666 19.24 -63.12 1.44
CA GLU A 666 20.27 -63.54 0.49
C GLU A 666 21.45 -64.23 1.20
N ARG A 667 21.86 -63.77 2.39
CA ARG A 667 22.85 -64.46 3.25
C ARG A 667 22.35 -65.79 3.81
N ALA A 668 21.09 -65.87 4.22
CA ALA A 668 20.50 -67.11 4.74
C ALA A 668 20.35 -68.19 3.65
N THR A 669 19.99 -67.79 2.44
CA THR A 669 19.81 -68.71 1.30
C THR A 669 21.15 -69.18 0.69
N SER A 670 22.18 -68.33 0.69
CA SER A 670 23.53 -68.69 0.20
C SER A 670 24.36 -69.53 1.19
N SER A 671 23.94 -69.65 2.46
CA SER A 671 24.61 -70.47 3.48
C SER A 671 24.01 -71.88 3.65
N SER A 672 23.00 -72.25 2.87
CA SER A 672 22.47 -73.62 2.83
C SER A 672 23.43 -74.55 2.06
N PRO A 673 24.05 -75.56 2.69
CA PRO A 673 24.97 -76.46 2.00
C PRO A 673 24.22 -77.38 1.03
N ARG A 674 24.76 -77.53 -0.18
CA ARG A 674 24.30 -78.49 -1.20
C ARG A 674 24.80 -79.91 -0.90
#